data_AF-A0A7J7HNQ9-F1
#
_entry.id   AF-A0A7J7HNQ9-F1
#
_cell.length_a   1.000
_cell.length_b   1.000
_cell.length_c   1.000
_cell.angle_alpha   90.00
_cell.angle_beta   90.00
_cell.angle_gamma   90.00
#
_symmetry.space_group_name_H-M   'P 1'
#
loop_
_entity.id
_entity.type
_entity.pdbx_description
1 polymer ?
#
loop_
_entity_poly.entity_id
_entity_poly.type
_entity_poly.pdbx_seq_one_letter_code
_entity_poly.pdbx_strand_id
1 'polypeptide(L)'
;MEDEKGALVQKLIDIVNEISTISDYRCTVKKQYCNLARRLKLLTPMFEEIRDCKEPVPEESFKALESLKEALESARNLLRIGSEGSRIYLVLERDQIMKRFQEVTACLEQALGGISYEKLDISDEVKEQVDLVLAQFRRAKGRVDSPDVELHENLLSLYNNDASEGPAVIRRVAEKLQLMEISDLTQESIALHEMVSASGGDPGEGMEKMLTLLKKIKDFVQTESPDLDSPVGEKSVPASCSEQPSTDGNSKSLVIPDDFRCPISLELMRDPVIVSTGQTYERSCIEKWLGAGHGTCPKTQQTLTSNALTPNYVLRSLIAQWCEANGIKPPKQPSSRNKISSAFSPAERTKIETLLHKLTSSNPEDQRSAAGEIRLLAKRNADNRVAIAEAGAIPLLVSLLSTPDSRTQEHAVTALLNLSICEDNKGSIVSSGAVPGIVLVLKKGSMEARENAAATLFSLSVIDENKVMIGSTGAIPPLVTLLSEGTQRGKKDAATALFNLCIYQGNKGRAVRAGVVPTLMQLLTERQGGMVDEALAILAILSSHPDGKVAIGAAEAVPILVEVIGSGSPRNKENAAAVLVHLCSGDQQYLIEAQELGVMVPLVDLAQNGTDRGKRKAAQLLERINRFVEQQKLAQAQAQAQAQTQNQPLQSPSPANAVDS
;
A
#
# COMPACT_ATOMS: atom_id res chain seq x y z
N MET A 1 5.93 -23.48 -26.79
CA MET A 1 5.78 -22.01 -26.81
C MET A 1 4.63 -21.50 -25.93
N GLU A 2 3.34 -21.83 -26.16
CA GLU A 2 2.26 -21.34 -25.26
C GLU A 2 2.40 -21.85 -23.81
N ASP A 3 2.68 -23.14 -23.62
CA ASP A 3 2.90 -23.73 -22.28
C ASP A 3 4.17 -23.20 -21.59
N GLU A 4 5.21 -22.86 -22.37
CA GLU A 4 6.47 -22.31 -21.85
C GLU A 4 6.34 -20.85 -21.42
N LYS A 5 5.57 -20.05 -22.18
CA LYS A 5 5.19 -18.68 -21.82
C LYS A 5 4.43 -18.65 -20.50
N GLY A 6 3.37 -19.45 -20.38
CA GLY A 6 2.56 -19.53 -19.16
C GLY A 6 3.39 -19.92 -17.94
N ALA A 7 4.25 -20.92 -18.08
CA ALA A 7 5.15 -21.36 -17.01
C ALA A 7 6.18 -20.31 -16.60
N LEU A 8 6.76 -19.57 -17.56
CA LEU A 8 7.73 -18.51 -17.29
C LEU A 8 7.08 -17.33 -16.54
N VAL A 9 5.93 -16.87 -17.02
CA VAL A 9 5.23 -15.72 -16.42
C VAL A 9 4.70 -16.05 -15.03
N GLN A 10 4.18 -17.26 -14.82
CA GLN A 10 3.76 -17.70 -13.49
C GLN A 10 4.95 -17.72 -12.51
N LYS A 11 6.12 -18.21 -12.92
CA LYS A 11 7.35 -18.16 -12.10
C LYS A 11 7.76 -16.72 -11.76
N LEU A 12 7.64 -15.77 -12.69
CA LEU A 12 7.91 -14.36 -12.44
C LEU A 12 6.98 -13.79 -11.35
N ILE A 13 5.68 -14.11 -11.42
CA ILE A 13 4.68 -13.72 -10.41
C ILE A 13 5.03 -14.33 -9.05
N ASP A 14 5.37 -15.61 -9.01
CA ASP A 14 5.70 -16.32 -7.78
C ASP A 14 6.94 -15.71 -7.09
N ILE A 15 8.00 -15.41 -7.86
CA ILE A 15 9.20 -14.76 -7.33
C ILE A 15 8.88 -13.36 -6.76
N VAL A 16 8.07 -12.55 -7.45
CA VAL A 16 7.69 -11.22 -6.94
C VAL A 16 6.82 -11.33 -5.68
N ASN A 17 5.92 -12.31 -5.62
CA ASN A 17 5.12 -12.56 -4.43
C ASN A 17 6.01 -12.98 -3.25
N GLU A 18 6.96 -13.89 -3.44
CA GLU A 18 7.96 -14.24 -2.44
C GLU A 18 8.75 -13.02 -1.96
N ILE A 19 9.26 -12.19 -2.89
CA ILE A 19 9.94 -10.93 -2.56
C ILE A 19 9.06 -10.03 -1.70
N SER A 20 7.75 -9.98 -1.97
CA SER A 20 6.80 -9.16 -1.21
C SER A 20 6.54 -9.67 0.22
N THR A 21 6.84 -10.96 0.49
CA THR A 21 6.77 -11.54 1.84
C THR A 21 8.03 -11.29 2.67
N ILE A 22 9.15 -10.93 2.05
CA ILE A 22 10.39 -10.61 2.78
C ILE A 22 10.21 -9.27 3.49
N SER A 23 10.14 -9.33 4.82
CA SER A 23 10.05 -8.18 5.73
C SER A 23 11.30 -8.06 6.61
N ASP A 24 11.29 -7.08 7.52
CA ASP A 24 12.27 -6.99 8.62
C ASP A 24 13.74 -6.86 8.22
N TYR A 25 14.00 -6.14 7.12
CA TYR A 25 15.36 -5.82 6.68
C TYR A 25 16.20 -5.15 7.79
N ARG A 26 17.46 -5.59 7.92
CA ARG A 26 18.43 -5.06 8.87
C ARG A 26 18.67 -3.56 8.65
N CYS A 27 18.92 -2.83 9.73
CA CYS A 27 19.00 -1.35 9.74
C CYS A 27 19.93 -0.75 8.69
N THR A 28 21.04 -1.44 8.40
CA THR A 28 22.11 -1.02 7.46
C THR A 28 21.66 -0.94 6.01
N VAL A 29 20.72 -1.79 5.60
CA VAL A 29 20.25 -1.92 4.20
C VAL A 29 18.74 -1.67 4.04
N LYS A 30 18.04 -1.45 5.16
CA LYS A 30 16.57 -1.36 5.24
C LYS A 30 15.96 -0.43 4.21
N LYS A 31 16.52 0.77 4.05
CA LYS A 31 15.98 1.79 3.12
C LYS A 31 16.09 1.31 1.67
N GLN A 32 17.27 0.86 1.25
CA GLN A 32 17.54 0.42 -0.12
C GLN A 32 16.72 -0.82 -0.46
N TYR A 33 16.62 -1.78 0.46
CA TYR A 33 15.97 -3.06 0.23
C TYR A 33 14.45 -2.93 0.25
N CYS A 34 13.88 -2.15 1.16
CA CYS A 34 12.46 -1.77 1.12
C CYS A 34 12.09 -1.10 -0.20
N ASN A 35 12.93 -0.19 -0.70
CA ASN A 35 12.68 0.50 -1.96
C ASN A 35 12.75 -0.47 -3.16
N LEU A 36 13.71 -1.39 -3.16
CA LEU A 36 13.82 -2.42 -4.19
C LEU A 36 12.60 -3.34 -4.19
N ALA A 37 12.23 -3.92 -3.04
CA ALA A 37 11.07 -4.80 -2.90
C ALA A 37 9.76 -4.11 -3.35
N ARG A 38 9.57 -2.84 -2.97
CA ARG A 38 8.41 -2.04 -3.40
C ARG A 38 8.35 -1.85 -4.91
N ARG A 39 9.48 -1.56 -5.56
CA ARG A 39 9.55 -1.38 -7.03
C ARG A 39 9.24 -2.67 -7.77
N LEU A 40 9.78 -3.79 -7.29
CA LEU A 40 9.54 -5.10 -7.91
C LEU A 40 8.08 -5.53 -7.80
N LYS A 41 7.41 -5.22 -6.67
CA LYS A 41 5.97 -5.44 -6.50
C LYS A 41 5.11 -4.65 -7.49
N LEU A 42 5.59 -3.51 -8.01
CA LEU A 42 4.88 -2.75 -9.04
C LEU A 42 4.89 -3.44 -10.41
N LEU A 43 5.66 -4.52 -10.61
CA LEU A 43 5.66 -5.25 -11.88
C LEU A 43 4.56 -6.32 -11.96
N THR A 44 3.88 -6.64 -10.84
CA THR A 44 2.83 -7.67 -10.80
C THR A 44 1.73 -7.48 -11.86
N PRO A 45 1.16 -6.27 -12.06
CA PRO A 45 0.13 -6.07 -13.09
C PRO A 45 0.60 -6.38 -14.50
N MET A 46 1.87 -6.11 -14.81
CA MET A 46 2.47 -6.41 -16.11
C MET A 46 2.52 -7.92 -16.35
N PHE A 47 2.95 -8.71 -15.35
CA PHE A 47 2.99 -10.17 -15.50
C PHE A 47 1.59 -10.78 -15.60
N GLU A 48 0.62 -10.26 -14.85
CA GLU A 48 -0.77 -10.69 -14.93
C GLU A 48 -1.35 -10.44 -16.33
N GLU A 49 -1.12 -9.26 -16.91
CA GLU A 49 -1.57 -8.96 -18.28
C GLU A 49 -0.87 -9.86 -19.32
N ILE A 50 0.47 -10.02 -19.25
CA ILE A 50 1.21 -10.89 -20.20
C ILE A 50 0.73 -12.36 -20.12
N ARG A 51 0.37 -12.84 -18.92
CA ARG A 51 -0.19 -14.19 -18.73
C ARG A 51 -1.56 -14.33 -19.41
N ASP A 52 -2.40 -13.32 -19.27
CA ASP A 52 -3.78 -13.35 -19.73
C ASP A 52 -3.89 -13.03 -21.24
N CYS A 53 -2.84 -12.46 -21.86
CA CYS A 53 -2.73 -12.27 -23.31
C CYS A 53 -2.68 -13.60 -24.08
N LYS A 54 -3.55 -13.75 -25.09
CA LYS A 54 -3.58 -14.92 -25.99
C LYS A 54 -2.54 -14.87 -27.11
N GLU A 55 -1.95 -13.71 -27.37
CA GLU A 55 -0.96 -13.56 -28.44
C GLU A 55 0.42 -14.13 -28.05
N PRO A 56 1.16 -14.69 -29.03
CA PRO A 56 2.51 -15.17 -28.79
C PRO A 56 3.44 -14.00 -28.45
N VAL A 57 4.25 -14.16 -27.40
CA VAL A 57 5.26 -13.15 -27.03
C VAL A 57 6.38 -13.18 -28.06
N PRO A 58 6.82 -12.03 -28.60
CA PRO A 58 7.96 -11.97 -29.51
C PRO A 58 9.21 -12.61 -28.90
N GLU A 59 10.00 -13.33 -29.69
CA GLU A 59 11.17 -14.09 -29.20
C GLU A 59 12.18 -13.18 -28.46
N GLU A 60 12.34 -11.94 -28.90
CA GLU A 60 13.16 -10.91 -28.23
C GLU A 60 12.65 -10.59 -26.82
N SER A 61 11.34 -10.36 -26.68
CA SER A 61 10.68 -10.10 -25.39
C SER A 61 10.68 -11.33 -24.49
N PHE A 62 10.61 -12.54 -25.06
CA PHE A 62 10.70 -13.79 -24.31
C PHE A 62 12.08 -13.96 -23.67
N LYS A 63 13.16 -13.75 -24.44
CA LYS A 63 14.54 -13.76 -23.91
C LYS A 63 14.76 -12.67 -22.85
N ALA A 64 14.15 -11.50 -23.01
CA ALA A 64 14.19 -10.44 -22.02
C ALA A 64 13.44 -10.83 -20.72
N LEU A 65 12.32 -11.54 -20.81
CA LEU A 65 11.59 -12.10 -19.65
C LEU A 65 12.39 -13.20 -18.93
N GLU A 66 13.12 -14.04 -19.65
CA GLU A 66 14.05 -15.00 -19.05
C GLU A 66 15.19 -14.30 -18.31
N SER A 67 15.79 -13.28 -18.92
CA SER A 67 16.81 -12.44 -18.27
C SER A 67 16.25 -11.73 -17.03
N LEU A 68 14.99 -11.30 -17.08
CA LEU A 68 14.30 -10.68 -15.96
C LEU A 68 14.06 -11.67 -14.83
N LYS A 69 13.76 -12.94 -15.14
CA LYS A 69 13.63 -14.01 -14.15
C LYS A 69 14.93 -14.19 -13.37
N GLU A 70 16.07 -14.29 -14.05
CA GLU A 70 17.38 -14.43 -13.41
C GLU A 70 17.73 -13.20 -12.53
N ALA A 71 17.41 -12.00 -13.03
CA ALA A 71 17.59 -10.77 -12.27
C ALA A 71 16.70 -10.70 -11.02
N LEU A 72 15.44 -11.19 -11.11
CA LEU A 72 14.51 -11.28 -9.98
C LEU A 72 14.94 -12.34 -8.96
N GLU A 73 15.43 -13.50 -9.40
CA GLU A 73 16.01 -14.51 -8.51
C GLU A 73 17.23 -13.96 -7.76
N SER A 74 18.08 -13.20 -8.45
CA SER A 74 19.22 -12.51 -7.86
C SER A 74 18.78 -11.43 -6.86
N ALA A 75 17.73 -10.68 -7.16
CA ALA A 75 17.13 -9.70 -6.26
C ALA A 75 16.52 -10.35 -5.02
N ARG A 76 15.80 -11.46 -5.18
CA ARG A 76 15.25 -12.24 -4.06
C ARG A 76 16.36 -12.71 -3.12
N ASN A 77 17.44 -13.29 -3.67
CA ASN A 77 18.57 -13.76 -2.87
C ASN A 77 19.25 -12.60 -2.13
N LEU A 78 19.42 -11.45 -2.79
CA LEU A 78 19.97 -10.26 -2.15
C LEU A 78 19.08 -9.75 -1.01
N LEU A 79 17.77 -9.67 -1.22
CA LEU A 79 16.80 -9.23 -0.21
C LEU A 79 16.76 -10.18 1.00
N ARG A 80 16.86 -11.49 0.78
CA ARG A 80 16.98 -12.49 1.87
C ARG A 80 18.23 -12.27 2.71
N ILE A 81 19.39 -12.02 2.09
CA ILE A 81 20.62 -11.70 2.82
C ILE A 81 20.43 -10.48 3.72
N GLY A 82 19.65 -9.47 3.29
CA GLY A 82 19.35 -8.29 4.10
C GLY A 82 18.28 -8.47 5.18
N SER A 83 17.56 -9.60 5.21
CA SER A 83 16.53 -9.90 6.21
C SER A 83 17.01 -10.97 7.19
N GLU A 84 17.54 -12.08 6.65
CA GLU A 84 17.97 -13.27 7.39
C GLU A 84 19.46 -13.23 7.75
N GLY A 85 20.28 -12.50 6.99
CA GLY A 85 21.75 -12.51 7.15
C GLY A 85 22.29 -11.80 8.39
N SER A 86 23.58 -12.07 8.66
CA SER A 86 24.35 -11.51 9.78
C SER A 86 24.47 -10.00 9.68
N ARG A 87 24.20 -9.32 10.80
CA ARG A 87 24.30 -7.86 10.93
C ARG A 87 25.76 -7.40 10.87
N ILE A 88 26.69 -8.17 11.46
CA ILE A 88 28.14 -7.93 11.40
C ILE A 88 28.64 -8.02 9.95
N TYR A 89 28.27 -9.09 9.24
CA TYR A 89 28.63 -9.28 7.83
C TYR A 89 28.14 -8.12 6.95
N LEU A 90 26.89 -7.69 7.13
CA LEU A 90 26.30 -6.60 6.34
C LEU A 90 27.04 -5.26 6.50
N VAL A 91 27.72 -5.04 7.63
CA VAL A 91 28.51 -3.83 7.87
C VAL A 91 29.94 -3.96 7.35
N LEU A 92 30.60 -5.09 7.57
CA LEU A 92 32.00 -5.29 7.15
C LEU A 92 32.13 -5.39 5.63
N GLU A 93 31.24 -6.15 4.99
CA GLU A 93 31.25 -6.36 3.53
C GLU A 93 30.35 -5.36 2.78
N ARG A 94 30.15 -4.17 3.35
CA ARG A 94 29.22 -3.16 2.82
C ARG A 94 29.49 -2.81 1.35
N ASP A 95 30.76 -2.76 0.95
CA ASP A 95 31.15 -2.36 -0.40
C ASP A 95 30.83 -3.47 -1.40
N GLN A 96 31.05 -4.73 -1.01
CA GLN A 96 30.68 -5.90 -1.80
C GLN A 96 29.15 -6.03 -1.92
N ILE A 97 28.41 -5.80 -0.84
CA ILE A 97 26.94 -5.84 -0.84
C ILE A 97 26.36 -4.71 -1.69
N MET A 98 26.94 -3.51 -1.61
CA MET A 98 26.50 -2.37 -2.42
C MET A 98 26.81 -2.59 -3.90
N LYS A 99 27.99 -3.15 -4.23
CA LYS A 99 28.34 -3.55 -5.59
C LYS A 99 27.33 -4.57 -6.14
N ARG A 100 27.01 -5.60 -5.36
CA ARG A 100 26.00 -6.60 -5.72
C ARG A 100 24.61 -6.00 -5.90
N PHE A 101 24.22 -5.04 -5.05
CA PHE A 101 22.96 -4.30 -5.21
C PHE A 101 22.91 -3.49 -6.50
N GLN A 102 24.01 -2.83 -6.87
CA GLN A 102 24.13 -2.09 -8.14
C GLN A 102 24.09 -3.03 -9.35
N GLU A 103 24.77 -4.16 -9.29
CA GLU A 103 24.76 -5.20 -10.32
C GLU A 103 23.34 -5.73 -10.54
N VAL A 104 22.64 -6.14 -9.47
CA VAL A 104 21.24 -6.60 -9.54
C VAL A 104 20.33 -5.52 -10.11
N THR A 105 20.49 -4.28 -9.66
CA THR A 105 19.70 -3.14 -10.16
C THR A 105 19.94 -2.90 -11.66
N ALA A 106 21.19 -3.03 -12.12
CA ALA A 106 21.55 -2.89 -13.53
C ALA A 106 20.98 -4.04 -14.38
N CYS A 107 21.04 -5.28 -13.89
CA CYS A 107 20.44 -6.43 -14.56
C CYS A 107 18.92 -6.29 -14.69
N LEU A 108 18.24 -5.83 -13.63
CA LEU A 108 16.80 -5.56 -13.65
C LEU A 108 16.43 -4.47 -14.67
N GLU A 109 17.21 -3.38 -14.69
CA GLU A 109 17.02 -2.29 -15.66
C GLU A 109 17.22 -2.78 -17.10
N GLN A 110 18.29 -3.51 -17.36
CA GLN A 110 18.63 -4.02 -18.69
C GLN A 110 17.57 -5.03 -19.18
N ALA A 111 17.16 -5.96 -18.32
CA ALA A 111 16.15 -6.95 -18.66
C ALA A 111 14.79 -6.30 -18.95
N LEU A 112 14.35 -5.36 -18.10
CA LEU A 112 13.11 -4.59 -18.34
C LEU A 112 13.23 -3.70 -19.59
N GLY A 113 14.39 -3.09 -19.83
CA GLY A 113 14.60 -2.25 -21.01
C GLY A 113 14.65 -3.02 -22.33
N GLY A 114 14.94 -4.33 -22.28
CA GLY A 114 14.97 -5.23 -23.43
C GLY A 114 13.60 -5.76 -23.86
N ILE A 115 12.55 -5.55 -23.07
CA ILE A 115 11.20 -6.00 -23.41
C ILE A 115 10.58 -5.00 -24.41
N SER A 116 10.14 -5.49 -25.57
CA SER A 116 9.47 -4.67 -26.57
C SER A 116 7.99 -4.49 -26.21
N TYR A 117 7.68 -3.53 -25.35
CA TYR A 117 6.32 -3.26 -24.86
C TYR A 117 5.33 -2.85 -25.96
N GLU A 118 5.80 -2.27 -27.06
CA GLU A 118 4.95 -1.87 -28.18
C GLU A 118 4.45 -3.05 -29.03
N LYS A 119 5.09 -4.21 -28.88
CA LYS A 119 4.70 -5.47 -29.53
C LYS A 119 3.99 -6.42 -28.56
N LEU A 120 3.70 -5.97 -27.34
CA LEU A 120 2.94 -6.71 -26.34
C LEU A 120 1.54 -6.11 -26.22
N ASP A 121 0.53 -6.98 -26.16
CA ASP A 121 -0.87 -6.62 -25.93
C ASP A 121 -1.14 -6.28 -24.45
N ILE A 122 -0.38 -5.34 -23.90
CA ILE A 122 -0.51 -4.83 -22.52
C ILE A 122 -1.04 -3.39 -22.55
N SER A 123 -1.75 -2.99 -21.49
CA SER A 123 -2.37 -1.67 -21.39
C SER A 123 -1.35 -0.53 -21.34
N ASP A 124 -1.68 0.63 -21.91
CA ASP A 124 -0.83 1.82 -21.89
C ASP A 124 -0.51 2.28 -20.46
N GLU A 125 -1.42 2.09 -19.52
CA GLU A 125 -1.21 2.35 -18.09
C GLU A 125 -0.17 1.42 -17.46
N VAL A 126 -0.15 0.13 -17.84
CA VAL A 126 0.90 -0.80 -17.42
C VAL A 126 2.23 -0.43 -18.05
N LYS A 127 2.25 -0.01 -19.32
CA LYS A 127 3.46 0.52 -19.96
C LYS A 127 4.01 1.74 -19.20
N GLU A 128 3.15 2.72 -18.88
CA GLU A 128 3.54 3.89 -18.08
C GLU A 128 4.05 3.52 -16.67
N GLN A 129 3.45 2.51 -16.04
CA GLN A 129 3.88 2.01 -14.73
C GLN A 129 5.26 1.34 -14.82
N VAL A 130 5.51 0.55 -15.86
CA VAL A 130 6.81 -0.09 -16.10
C VAL A 130 7.87 0.96 -16.44
N ASP A 131 7.54 1.97 -17.24
CA ASP A 131 8.39 3.11 -17.53
C ASP A 131 8.76 3.90 -16.27
N LEU A 132 7.81 4.08 -15.35
CA LEU A 132 8.07 4.69 -14.05
C LEU A 132 9.06 3.85 -13.22
N VAL A 133 8.91 2.52 -13.21
CA VAL A 133 9.82 1.61 -12.52
C VAL A 133 11.22 1.66 -13.14
N LEU A 134 11.32 1.63 -14.48
CA LEU A 134 12.58 1.81 -15.23
C LEU A 134 13.25 3.15 -14.92
N ALA A 135 12.49 4.25 -14.91
CA ALA A 135 13.00 5.56 -14.53
C ALA A 135 13.51 5.60 -13.08
N GLN A 136 12.87 4.86 -12.16
CA GLN A 136 13.33 4.74 -10.78
C GLN A 136 14.61 3.93 -10.65
N PHE A 137 14.80 2.86 -11.43
CA PHE A 137 16.05 2.12 -11.48
C PHE A 137 17.20 2.97 -12.03
N ARG A 138 16.97 3.70 -13.13
CA ARG A 138 17.93 4.66 -13.69
C ARG A 138 18.36 5.73 -12.68
N ARG A 139 17.39 6.29 -11.92
CA ARG A 139 17.67 7.28 -10.86
C ARG A 139 18.42 6.69 -9.67
N ALA A 140 18.24 5.39 -9.38
CA ALA A 140 18.91 4.72 -8.27
C ALA A 140 20.40 4.46 -8.55
N LYS A 141 20.79 4.33 -9.83
CA LYS A 141 22.19 4.13 -10.27
C LYS A 141 23.15 5.25 -9.84
N GLY A 142 22.63 6.46 -9.57
CA GLY A 142 23.42 7.64 -9.19
C GLY A 142 23.36 8.04 -7.71
N ARG A 143 22.63 7.30 -6.86
CA ARG A 143 22.49 7.62 -5.43
C ARG A 143 23.25 6.62 -4.57
N VAL A 144 24.44 7.02 -4.12
CA VAL A 144 25.11 6.36 -3.00
C VAL A 144 24.62 7.06 -1.73
N ASP A 145 23.58 6.52 -1.09
CA ASP A 145 23.31 6.89 0.30
C ASP A 145 24.52 6.41 1.11
N SER A 146 25.22 7.35 1.76
CA SER A 146 26.37 7.01 2.61
C SER A 146 25.88 6.11 3.75
N PRO A 147 26.40 4.88 3.90
CA PRO A 147 26.18 4.11 5.11
C PRO A 147 26.75 4.88 6.31
N ASP A 148 26.32 4.50 7.51
CA ASP A 148 26.81 5.06 8.79
C ASP A 148 28.32 4.77 8.92
N VAL A 149 29.14 5.68 8.38
CA VAL A 149 30.61 5.55 8.27
C VAL A 149 31.21 5.28 9.64
N GLU A 150 30.65 5.91 10.67
CA GLU A 150 31.02 5.75 12.07
C GLU A 150 30.81 4.31 12.56
N LEU A 151 29.71 3.64 12.18
CA LEU A 151 29.47 2.24 12.58
C LEU A 151 30.48 1.29 11.92
N HIS A 152 30.79 1.52 10.64
CA HIS A 152 31.76 0.69 9.92
C HIS A 152 33.18 0.88 10.44
N GLU A 153 33.60 2.12 10.71
CA GLU A 153 34.93 2.41 11.26
C GLU A 153 35.11 1.80 12.67
N ASN A 154 34.11 1.94 13.55
CA ASN A 154 34.14 1.33 14.89
C ASN A 154 34.08 -0.20 14.86
N LEU A 155 33.41 -0.80 13.87
CA LEU A 155 33.37 -2.25 13.73
C LEU A 155 34.68 -2.79 13.14
N LEU A 156 35.28 -2.05 12.20
CA LEU A 156 36.56 -2.40 11.57
C LEU A 156 37.73 -2.31 12.55
N SER A 157 37.70 -1.33 13.47
CA SER A 157 38.70 -1.21 14.52
C SER A 157 38.62 -2.36 15.54
N LEU A 158 37.41 -2.77 15.94
CA LEU A 158 37.17 -3.96 16.76
C LEU A 158 37.57 -5.27 16.05
N TYR A 159 37.38 -5.31 14.73
CA TYR A 159 37.73 -6.44 13.86
C TYR A 159 39.25 -6.61 13.69
N ASN A 160 40.00 -5.50 13.69
CA ASN A 160 41.46 -5.50 13.55
C ASN A 160 42.25 -5.62 14.87
N ASN A 161 41.57 -5.69 16.02
CA ASN A 161 42.18 -5.78 17.36
C ASN A 161 43.09 -4.59 17.74
N ASP A 162 42.70 -3.35 17.41
CA ASP A 162 43.48 -2.19 17.86
C ASP A 162 43.40 -2.05 19.40
N ALA A 163 44.55 -2.02 20.07
CA ALA A 163 44.71 -2.18 21.52
C ALA A 163 44.18 -1.00 22.40
N SER A 164 43.32 -0.14 21.87
CA SER A 164 42.86 1.12 22.51
C SER A 164 41.35 1.20 22.72
N GLU A 165 40.62 0.08 22.73
CA GLU A 165 39.16 0.14 22.69
C GLU A 165 38.50 -0.19 24.02
N GLY A 166 37.90 0.84 24.61
CA GLY A 166 37.15 0.73 25.86
C GLY A 166 35.75 0.12 25.66
N PRO A 167 35.10 -0.31 26.76
CA PRO A 167 33.76 -0.91 26.75
C PRO A 167 32.69 -0.06 26.03
N ALA A 168 32.89 1.26 25.96
CA ALA A 168 32.01 2.21 25.28
C ALA A 168 31.91 2.02 23.75
N VAL A 169 32.98 1.56 23.09
CA VAL A 169 32.97 1.30 21.63
C VAL A 169 32.20 0.01 21.34
N ILE A 170 32.43 -1.04 22.13
CA ILE A 170 31.70 -2.32 22.04
C ILE A 170 30.20 -2.08 22.30
N ARG A 171 29.86 -1.27 23.31
CA ARG A 171 28.47 -0.89 23.60
C ARG A 171 27.82 -0.17 22.41
N ARG A 172 28.47 0.85 21.86
CA ARG A 172 27.94 1.62 20.71
C ARG A 172 27.70 0.73 19.49
N VAL A 173 28.62 -0.20 19.22
CA VAL A 173 28.51 -1.16 18.12
C VAL A 173 27.39 -2.16 18.38
N ALA A 174 27.29 -2.72 19.59
CA ALA A 174 26.21 -3.63 19.97
C ALA A 174 24.82 -2.97 19.90
N GLU A 175 24.69 -1.73 20.37
CA GLU A 175 23.46 -0.93 20.28
C GLU A 175 23.07 -0.63 18.83
N LYS A 176 24.02 -0.16 18.00
CA LYS A 176 23.76 0.14 16.58
C LYS A 176 23.45 -1.12 15.75
N LEU A 177 24.07 -2.26 16.08
CA LEU A 177 23.76 -3.57 15.48
C LEU A 177 22.54 -4.25 16.12
N GLN A 178 21.94 -3.67 17.18
CA GLN A 178 20.84 -4.23 17.95
C GLN A 178 21.15 -5.62 18.56
N LEU A 179 22.40 -5.88 18.94
CA LEU A 179 22.88 -7.15 19.54
C LEU A 179 22.98 -7.04 21.06
N MET A 180 21.88 -6.65 21.72
CA MET A 180 21.85 -6.36 23.16
C MET A 180 21.18 -7.47 23.99
N GLU A 181 20.49 -8.42 23.34
CA GLU A 181 19.83 -9.57 24.00
C GLU A 181 20.49 -10.90 23.63
N ILE A 182 20.34 -11.91 24.49
CA ILE A 182 20.83 -13.29 24.24
C ILE A 182 20.16 -13.88 22.98
N SER A 183 18.88 -13.55 22.75
CA SER A 183 18.11 -13.92 21.57
C SER A 183 18.76 -13.39 20.28
N ASP A 184 19.12 -12.10 20.26
CA ASP A 184 19.79 -11.44 19.14
C ASP A 184 21.18 -12.03 18.87
N LEU A 185 21.96 -12.27 19.94
CA LEU A 185 23.29 -12.89 19.84
C LEU A 185 23.22 -14.33 19.32
N THR A 186 22.17 -15.06 19.72
CA THR A 186 21.92 -16.43 19.24
C THR A 186 21.51 -16.42 17.77
N GLN A 187 20.62 -15.51 17.36
CA GLN A 187 20.24 -15.35 15.95
C GLN A 187 21.42 -14.92 15.08
N GLU A 188 22.26 -14.00 15.56
CA GLU A 188 23.46 -13.55 14.85
C GLU A 188 24.49 -14.70 14.72
N SER A 189 24.63 -15.52 15.76
CA SER A 189 25.48 -16.72 15.73
C SER A 189 24.96 -17.75 14.71
N ILE A 190 23.64 -18.01 14.69
CA ILE A 190 23.02 -18.90 13.70
C ILE A 190 23.25 -18.37 12.28
N ALA A 191 23.01 -17.08 12.05
CA ALA A 191 23.21 -16.46 10.73
C ALA A 191 24.66 -16.57 10.24
N LEU A 192 25.66 -16.34 11.11
CA LEU A 192 27.07 -16.54 10.78
C LEU A 192 27.40 -18.01 10.50
N HIS A 193 26.84 -18.96 11.27
CA HIS A 193 27.06 -20.40 11.05
C HIS A 193 26.41 -20.93 9.76
N GLU A 194 25.24 -20.42 9.40
CA GLU A 194 24.58 -20.73 8.13
C GLU A 194 25.41 -20.25 6.94
N MET A 195 26.08 -19.09 7.05
CA MET A 195 27.01 -18.59 6.04
C MET A 195 28.27 -19.46 5.89
N VAL A 196 28.81 -20.00 6.98
CA VAL A 196 29.90 -20.99 6.95
C VAL A 196 29.46 -22.31 6.31
N SER A 197 28.22 -22.72 6.57
CA SER A 197 27.63 -23.93 5.98
C SER A 197 27.43 -23.79 4.47
N ALA A 198 27.07 -22.59 4.00
CA ALA A 198 26.88 -22.28 2.59
C ALA A 198 28.19 -22.15 1.79
N SER A 199 29.33 -21.92 2.46
CA SER A 199 30.67 -21.80 1.84
C SER A 199 31.42 -23.13 1.74
N GLY A 200 30.75 -24.26 2.00
CA GLY A 200 31.36 -25.59 1.90
C GLY A 200 32.21 -25.99 3.11
N GLY A 201 32.09 -25.26 4.22
CA GLY A 201 32.73 -25.61 5.49
C GLY A 201 34.15 -25.07 5.70
N ASP A 202 34.65 -24.18 4.83
CA ASP A 202 35.87 -23.41 5.05
C ASP A 202 35.51 -21.99 5.53
N PRO A 203 35.68 -21.66 6.83
CA PRO A 203 35.28 -20.37 7.38
C PRO A 203 36.04 -19.17 6.78
N GLY A 204 37.22 -19.39 6.20
CA GLY A 204 38.12 -18.30 5.81
C GLY A 204 38.56 -17.40 6.99
N GLU A 205 39.65 -16.66 6.81
CA GLU A 205 40.18 -15.77 7.86
C GLU A 205 39.17 -14.67 8.26
N GLY A 206 38.25 -14.33 7.36
CA GLY A 206 37.22 -13.31 7.59
C GLY A 206 36.10 -13.73 8.53
N MET A 207 35.56 -14.95 8.40
CA MET A 207 34.43 -15.37 9.26
C MET A 207 34.89 -15.75 10.66
N GLU A 208 36.11 -16.28 10.84
CA GLU A 208 36.69 -16.53 12.16
C GLU A 208 36.85 -15.23 12.97
N LYS A 209 37.24 -14.14 12.30
CA LYS A 209 37.32 -12.81 12.92
C LYS A 209 35.93 -12.25 13.26
N MET A 210 34.91 -12.48 12.42
CA MET A 210 33.52 -12.10 12.73
C MET A 210 32.94 -12.88 13.92
N LEU A 211 33.23 -14.18 14.04
CA LEU A 211 32.84 -15.01 15.19
C LEU A 211 33.58 -14.58 16.47
N THR A 212 34.85 -14.20 16.36
CA THR A 212 35.63 -13.65 17.47
C THR A 212 35.06 -12.31 17.93
N LEU A 213 34.64 -11.45 16.98
CA LEU A 213 33.97 -10.18 17.26
C LEU A 213 32.61 -10.38 17.93
N LEU A 214 31.79 -11.33 17.44
CA LEU A 214 30.54 -11.70 18.08
C LEU A 214 30.76 -12.23 19.51
N LYS A 215 31.82 -13.01 19.73
CA LYS A 215 32.19 -13.49 21.07
C LYS A 215 32.54 -12.32 22.01
N LYS A 216 33.30 -11.33 21.55
CA LYS A 216 33.59 -10.12 22.35
C LYS A 216 32.33 -9.33 22.70
N ILE A 217 31.41 -9.17 21.76
CA ILE A 217 30.13 -8.51 22.00
C ILE A 217 29.29 -9.32 22.99
N LYS A 218 29.26 -10.65 22.85
CA LYS A 218 28.58 -11.56 23.78
C LYS A 218 29.15 -11.46 25.20
N ASP A 219 30.47 -11.54 25.35
CA ASP A 219 31.15 -11.45 26.64
C ASP A 219 30.86 -10.09 27.30
N PHE A 220 30.86 -9.00 26.53
CA PHE A 220 30.49 -7.67 27.02
C PHE A 220 29.03 -7.59 27.49
N VAL A 221 28.08 -8.07 26.68
CA VAL A 221 26.64 -8.06 27.01
C VAL A 221 26.35 -8.94 28.24
N GLN A 222 27.03 -10.09 28.38
CA GLN A 222 26.94 -10.95 29.56
C GLN A 222 27.56 -10.31 30.82
N THR A 223 28.58 -9.46 30.67
CA THR A 223 29.22 -8.76 31.79
C THR A 223 28.38 -7.57 32.29
N GLU A 224 27.63 -6.90 31.41
CA GLU A 224 26.71 -5.79 31.78
C GLU A 224 25.34 -6.27 32.31
N SER A 225 25.01 -7.56 32.16
CA SER A 225 23.77 -8.18 32.66
C SER A 225 24.07 -9.55 33.30
N PRO A 226 24.44 -9.62 34.59
CA PRO A 226 24.97 -10.84 35.21
C PRO A 226 23.95 -11.94 35.55
N ASP A 227 22.66 -11.76 35.25
CA ASP A 227 21.62 -12.76 35.51
C ASP A 227 21.12 -13.38 34.20
N LEU A 228 21.86 -14.35 33.64
CA LEU A 228 21.36 -15.44 32.78
C LEU A 228 22.55 -16.28 32.25
N ASP A 229 23.18 -17.07 33.12
CA ASP A 229 23.84 -18.31 32.68
C ASP A 229 23.69 -19.37 33.76
N SER A 230 22.78 -20.32 33.52
CA SER A 230 22.78 -21.62 34.17
C SER A 230 22.57 -22.68 33.09
N PRO A 231 23.65 -23.26 32.54
CA PRO A 231 23.60 -24.59 31.97
C PRO A 231 23.78 -25.64 33.07
N VAL A 232 23.12 -26.76 32.86
CA VAL A 232 23.01 -27.95 33.70
C VAL A 232 24.37 -28.68 33.87
N GLY A 233 24.63 -29.19 35.09
CA GLY A 233 25.64 -30.22 35.45
C GLY A 233 27.01 -29.66 35.83
N GLU A 234 27.76 -30.09 36.86
CA GLU A 234 27.77 -31.31 37.67
C GLU A 234 28.37 -31.04 39.08
N LYS A 235 28.12 -32.01 39.97
CA LYS A 235 28.54 -32.24 41.36
C LYS A 235 29.89 -31.65 41.82
N SER A 236 29.92 -31.05 43.02
CA SER A 236 30.60 -31.58 44.23
C SER A 236 30.55 -30.60 45.41
N VAL A 237 30.48 -31.16 46.63
CA VAL A 237 30.37 -30.53 47.98
C VAL A 237 31.60 -31.02 48.77
N PRO A 238 31.99 -30.55 49.99
CA PRO A 238 31.71 -29.32 50.78
C PRO A 238 33.00 -28.59 51.29
N ALA A 239 32.87 -27.40 51.91
CA ALA A 239 33.48 -27.13 53.24
C ALA A 239 33.00 -25.82 53.91
N SER A 240 32.32 -26.04 55.05
CA SER A 240 32.30 -25.31 56.34
C SER A 240 31.89 -23.84 56.48
N CYS A 241 30.84 -23.69 57.32
CA CYS A 241 30.69 -22.80 58.50
C CYS A 241 30.71 -21.28 58.27
N SER A 242 29.86 -20.43 58.86
CA SER A 242 28.83 -20.47 59.92
C SER A 242 28.34 -19.01 59.95
N GLU A 243 27.04 -18.66 59.92
CA GLU A 243 26.15 -18.47 61.08
C GLU A 243 24.79 -17.96 60.54
N GLN A 244 23.70 -18.36 61.20
CA GLN A 244 22.34 -17.78 61.10
C GLN A 244 22.00 -17.14 62.46
N PRO A 245 20.85 -16.45 62.69
CA PRO A 245 19.83 -15.90 61.77
C PRO A 245 19.40 -14.44 62.12
N SER A 246 18.76 -13.73 61.18
CA SER A 246 17.58 -12.91 61.52
C SER A 246 16.80 -12.49 60.26
N THR A 247 15.49 -12.61 60.40
CA THR A 247 14.40 -12.33 59.46
C THR A 247 14.16 -10.83 59.26
N ASP A 248 14.14 -10.35 58.02
CA ASP A 248 12.98 -9.63 57.45
C ASP A 248 13.17 -9.25 55.96
N GLY A 249 12.05 -9.25 55.23
CA GLY A 249 11.99 -9.29 53.77
C GLY A 249 12.34 -7.99 53.02
N ASN A 250 13.17 -8.16 51.99
CA ASN A 250 13.03 -7.70 50.60
C ASN A 250 12.27 -6.39 50.29
N SER A 251 13.01 -5.35 49.88
CA SER A 251 12.61 -4.48 48.76
C SER A 251 13.83 -3.90 48.03
N LYS A 252 14.28 -4.53 46.94
CA LYS A 252 15.21 -3.90 46.00
C LYS A 252 14.44 -2.84 45.19
N SER A 253 14.89 -1.59 45.21
CA SER A 253 14.30 -0.48 44.46
C SER A 253 14.55 -0.64 42.95
N LEU A 254 13.48 -0.58 42.17
CA LEU A 254 13.53 -0.62 40.70
C LEU A 254 14.05 0.71 40.11
N VAL A 255 15.07 0.65 39.26
CA VAL A 255 15.67 1.83 38.60
C VAL A 255 15.13 1.94 37.17
N ILE A 256 14.42 3.03 36.87
CA ILE A 256 13.84 3.31 35.55
C ILE A 256 14.91 3.87 34.59
N PRO A 257 15.11 3.30 33.38
CA PRO A 257 16.00 3.83 32.34
C PRO A 257 15.69 5.26 31.91
N ASP A 258 16.71 6.08 31.66
CA ASP A 258 16.54 7.50 31.33
C ASP A 258 15.81 7.75 30.01
N ASP A 259 15.96 6.86 29.03
CA ASP A 259 15.23 6.93 27.75
C ASP A 259 13.72 6.71 27.90
N PHE A 260 13.30 6.14 29.03
CA PHE A 260 11.90 5.94 29.37
C PHE A 260 11.37 7.06 30.26
N ARG A 261 12.22 8.01 30.68
CA ARG A 261 11.82 9.15 31.53
C ARG A 261 11.47 10.37 30.70
N CYS A 262 10.40 11.05 31.09
CA CYS A 262 10.05 12.33 30.50
C CYS A 262 11.10 13.37 30.91
N PRO A 263 11.73 14.12 30.00
CA PRO A 263 12.72 15.12 30.39
C PRO A 263 12.17 16.30 31.21
N ILE A 264 10.83 16.45 31.28
CA ILE A 264 10.16 17.49 32.09
C ILE A 264 9.84 16.97 33.50
N SER A 265 9.26 15.78 33.63
CA SER A 265 8.87 15.24 34.95
C SER A 265 9.91 14.32 35.58
N LEU A 266 10.88 13.82 34.80
CA LEU A 266 11.88 12.82 35.16
C LEU A 266 11.29 11.46 35.61
N GLU A 267 9.99 11.28 35.37
CA GLU A 267 9.23 10.06 35.65
C GLU A 267 9.05 9.22 34.37
N LEU A 268 8.75 7.93 34.54
CA LEU A 268 8.43 7.01 33.45
C LEU A 268 7.31 7.57 32.57
N MET A 269 7.58 7.73 31.27
CA MET A 269 6.61 8.17 30.27
C MET A 269 5.52 7.12 30.08
N ARG A 270 4.27 7.56 30.19
CA ARG A 270 3.09 6.73 29.98
C ARG A 270 2.52 6.95 28.58
N ASP A 271 2.60 8.18 28.08
CA ASP A 271 2.22 8.55 26.72
C ASP A 271 3.33 9.40 26.06
N PRO A 272 4.38 8.76 25.52
CA PRO A 272 5.49 9.46 24.89
C PRO A 272 5.07 10.11 23.56
N VAL A 273 5.29 11.43 23.42
CA VAL A 273 5.00 12.23 22.22
C VAL A 273 6.21 13.03 21.76
N ILE A 274 6.35 13.17 20.44
CA ILE A 274 7.47 13.84 19.76
C ILE A 274 7.04 15.26 19.36
N VAL A 275 7.87 16.25 19.70
CA VAL A 275 7.73 17.64 19.22
C VAL A 275 8.50 17.86 17.91
N SER A 276 8.30 19.00 17.24
CA SER A 276 8.95 19.33 15.96
C SER A 276 10.48 19.27 15.96
N THR A 277 11.14 19.34 17.11
CA THR A 277 12.60 19.18 17.28
C THR A 277 13.06 17.71 17.41
N GLY A 278 12.14 16.74 17.33
CA GLY A 278 12.44 15.31 17.42
C GLY A 278 12.60 14.76 18.84
N GLN A 279 12.47 15.60 19.88
CA GLN A 279 12.53 15.15 21.28
C GLN A 279 11.20 14.56 21.75
N THR A 280 11.28 13.55 22.62
CA THR A 280 10.12 12.85 23.16
C THR A 280 9.85 13.26 24.62
N TYR A 281 8.58 13.49 24.94
CA TYR A 281 8.10 13.90 26.26
C TYR A 281 6.85 13.12 26.65
N GLU A 282 6.53 13.07 27.94
CA GLU A 282 5.18 12.73 28.38
C GLU A 282 4.19 13.79 27.87
N ARG A 283 3.12 13.36 27.20
CA ARG A 283 2.11 14.23 26.59
C ARG A 283 1.61 15.31 27.56
N SER A 284 1.20 14.90 28.76
CA SER A 284 0.61 15.83 29.73
C SER A 284 1.60 16.91 30.21
N CYS A 285 2.90 16.61 30.20
CA CYS A 285 3.94 17.56 30.58
C CYS A 285 4.20 18.58 29.47
N ILE A 286 4.32 18.13 28.22
CA ILE A 286 4.61 19.04 27.10
C ILE A 286 3.38 19.86 26.70
N GLU A 287 2.16 19.34 26.83
CA GLU A 287 0.92 20.10 26.59
C GLU A 287 0.77 21.25 27.60
N LYS A 288 1.12 21.03 28.88
CA LYS A 288 1.16 22.11 29.89
C LYS A 288 2.23 23.15 29.59
N TRP A 289 3.41 22.72 29.14
CA TRP A 289 4.51 23.60 28.75
C TRP A 289 4.10 24.53 27.59
N LEU A 290 3.48 23.98 26.53
CA LEU A 290 2.97 24.76 25.41
C LEU A 290 1.77 25.65 25.82
N GLY A 291 0.88 25.14 26.67
CA GLY A 291 -0.28 25.88 27.19
C GLY A 291 0.06 27.06 28.11
N ALA A 292 1.23 27.04 28.74
CA ALA A 292 1.78 28.16 29.50
C ALA A 292 2.39 29.28 28.62
N GLY A 293 2.35 29.11 27.28
CA GLY A 293 2.82 30.11 26.31
C GLY A 293 4.28 29.94 25.88
N HIS A 294 4.94 28.82 26.22
CA HIS A 294 6.32 28.57 25.82
C HIS A 294 6.39 27.93 24.42
N GLY A 295 7.01 28.63 23.46
CA GLY A 295 7.20 28.17 22.08
C GLY A 295 8.52 27.42 21.81
N THR A 296 9.20 26.96 22.85
CA THR A 296 10.54 26.34 22.76
C THR A 296 10.55 24.92 23.32
N CYS A 297 11.44 24.08 22.79
CA CYS A 297 11.66 22.72 23.25
C CYS A 297 12.36 22.73 24.64
N PRO A 298 11.79 22.09 25.69
CA PRO A 298 12.37 22.12 27.04
C PRO A 298 13.80 21.57 27.15
N LYS A 299 14.17 20.57 26.33
CA LYS A 299 15.47 19.88 26.43
C LYS A 299 16.54 20.49 25.53
N THR A 300 16.17 20.98 24.35
CA THR A 300 17.12 21.54 23.37
C THR A 300 17.11 23.06 23.29
N GLN A 301 16.15 23.72 23.94
CA GLN A 301 15.92 25.17 23.91
C GLN A 301 15.67 25.77 22.51
N GLN A 302 15.51 24.93 21.49
CA GLN A 302 15.20 25.35 20.12
C GLN A 302 13.73 25.76 19.98
N THR A 303 13.45 26.77 19.16
CA THR A 303 12.08 27.21 18.83
C THR A 303 11.33 26.13 18.06
N LEU A 304 10.11 25.81 18.50
CA LEU A 304 9.26 24.82 17.85
C LEU A 304 8.64 25.43 16.59
N THR A 305 8.83 24.77 15.44
CA THR A 305 8.23 25.19 14.16
C THR A 305 6.74 24.87 14.07
N SER A 306 6.27 23.95 14.92
CA SER A 306 4.87 23.56 15.07
C SER A 306 4.60 23.07 16.49
N ASN A 307 3.40 23.39 17.00
CA ASN A 307 2.87 22.89 18.27
C ASN A 307 2.19 21.51 18.15
N ALA A 308 2.27 20.88 16.97
CA ALA A 308 1.74 19.54 16.76
C ALA A 308 2.60 18.48 17.50
N LEU A 309 1.92 17.58 18.22
CA LEU A 309 2.53 16.49 18.97
C LEU A 309 2.27 15.16 18.27
N THR A 310 3.34 14.48 17.85
CA THR A 310 3.27 13.20 17.14
C THR A 310 3.48 12.05 18.13
N PRO A 311 2.56 11.09 18.30
CA PRO A 311 2.76 10.00 19.27
C PRO A 311 3.95 9.09 18.90
N ASN A 312 4.75 8.70 19.90
CA ASN A 312 5.88 7.79 19.74
C ASN A 312 5.46 6.35 20.10
N TYR A 313 4.81 5.67 19.14
CA TYR A 313 4.28 4.32 19.33
C TYR A 313 5.36 3.29 19.69
N VAL A 314 6.57 3.49 19.16
CA VAL A 314 7.72 2.61 19.37
C VAL A 314 8.21 2.70 20.80
N LEU A 315 8.50 3.92 21.31
CA LEU A 315 8.98 4.09 22.67
C LEU A 315 7.96 3.61 23.71
N ARG A 316 6.67 3.78 23.43
CA ARG A 316 5.60 3.27 24.30
C ARG A 316 5.61 1.73 24.39
N SER A 317 5.83 1.04 23.27
CA SER A 317 5.90 -0.43 23.26
C SER A 317 7.10 -0.93 24.07
N LEU A 318 8.24 -0.24 23.95
CA LEU A 318 9.46 -0.56 24.70
C LEU A 318 9.27 -0.35 26.22
N ILE A 319 8.60 0.74 26.62
CA ILE A 319 8.28 1.00 28.03
C ILE A 319 7.36 -0.08 28.61
N ALA A 320 6.39 -0.56 27.83
CA ALA A 320 5.46 -1.61 28.27
C ALA A 320 6.19 -2.95 28.48
N GLN A 321 7.04 -3.35 27.54
CA GLN A 321 7.87 -4.55 27.63
C GLN A 321 8.84 -4.48 28.81
N TRP A 322 9.48 -3.32 29.02
CA TRP A 322 10.35 -3.09 30.17
C TRP A 322 9.60 -3.21 31.50
N CYS A 323 8.38 -2.69 31.60
CA CYS A 323 7.58 -2.81 32.82
C CYS A 323 7.22 -4.27 33.12
N GLU A 324 6.76 -5.02 32.11
CA GLU A 324 6.38 -6.44 32.23
C GLU A 324 7.56 -7.31 32.67
N ALA A 325 8.74 -7.12 32.07
CA ALA A 325 9.97 -7.82 32.43
C ALA A 325 10.44 -7.54 33.88
N ASN A 326 10.08 -6.39 34.43
CA ASN A 326 10.50 -5.95 35.76
C ASN A 326 9.42 -6.14 36.84
N GLY A 327 8.33 -6.86 36.53
CA GLY A 327 7.22 -7.08 37.47
C GLY A 327 6.46 -5.79 37.84
N ILE A 328 6.73 -4.68 37.16
CA ILE A 328 6.00 -3.43 37.28
C ILE A 328 4.77 -3.57 36.38
N LYS A 329 3.57 -3.35 36.92
CA LYS A 329 2.37 -3.35 36.07
C LYS A 329 2.60 -2.32 34.95
N PRO A 330 2.59 -2.72 33.66
CA PRO A 330 2.81 -1.79 32.57
C PRO A 330 1.82 -0.64 32.71
N PRO A 331 2.24 0.62 32.48
CA PRO A 331 1.36 1.76 32.59
C PRO A 331 0.13 1.49 31.73
N LYS A 332 -1.00 1.21 32.40
CA LYS A 332 -2.25 0.91 31.71
C LYS A 332 -2.52 2.11 30.82
N GLN A 333 -2.74 1.82 29.54
CA GLN A 333 -3.30 2.72 28.55
C GLN A 333 -4.10 3.86 29.22
N PRO A 334 -3.74 5.15 29.06
CA PRO A 334 -4.76 6.10 28.69
C PRO A 334 -5.17 5.69 27.28
N SER A 335 -6.08 4.71 27.22
CA SER A 335 -6.76 4.20 26.02
C SER A 335 -7.00 5.38 25.10
N SER A 336 -6.23 5.53 24.01
CA SER A 336 -6.23 6.67 23.10
C SER A 336 -7.13 7.83 23.55
N ARG A 337 -6.76 8.52 24.63
CA ARG A 337 -7.58 9.60 25.20
C ARG A 337 -6.74 10.85 25.17
N ASN A 338 -6.68 11.41 23.97
CA ASN A 338 -7.02 12.81 23.74
C ASN A 338 -7.36 13.06 22.26
N LYS A 339 -8.50 12.54 21.83
CA LYS A 339 -9.61 13.47 21.54
C LYS A 339 -10.71 13.18 22.52
N ILE A 340 -10.68 13.93 23.62
CA ILE A 340 -11.76 14.10 24.59
C ILE A 340 -12.29 12.76 25.11
N SER A 341 -11.73 12.35 26.25
CA SER A 341 -12.44 11.56 27.23
C SER A 341 -13.76 12.23 27.59
N SER A 342 -14.78 12.08 26.76
CA SER A 342 -16.12 11.98 27.29
C SER A 342 -16.14 10.63 27.99
N ALA A 343 -16.35 10.65 29.31
CA ALA A 343 -16.30 9.48 30.16
C ALA A 343 -17.28 8.40 29.64
N PHE A 344 -16.79 7.44 28.85
CA PHE A 344 -17.51 6.19 28.60
C PHE A 344 -17.84 5.57 29.96
N SER A 345 -19.10 5.59 30.30
CA SER A 345 -19.55 5.28 31.66
C SER A 345 -19.40 3.77 31.91
N PRO A 346 -19.11 3.33 33.14
CA PRO A 346 -19.15 1.91 33.50
C PRO A 346 -20.50 1.26 33.12
N ALA A 347 -21.59 2.04 33.20
CA ALA A 347 -22.92 1.62 32.77
C ALA A 347 -23.01 1.29 31.28
N GLU A 348 -22.32 2.02 30.41
CA GLU A 348 -22.30 1.74 28.97
C GLU A 348 -21.51 0.47 28.64
N ARG A 349 -20.46 0.13 29.41
CA ARG A 349 -19.71 -1.13 29.24
C ARG A 349 -20.57 -2.33 29.60
N THR A 350 -21.20 -2.31 30.79
CA THR A 350 -22.13 -3.35 31.21
C THR A 350 -23.30 -3.50 30.24
N LYS A 351 -23.76 -2.38 29.67
CA LYS A 351 -24.79 -2.41 28.63
C LYS A 351 -24.31 -3.15 27.37
N ILE A 352 -23.10 -2.88 26.87
CA ILE A 352 -22.55 -3.60 25.71
C ILE A 352 -22.43 -5.10 26.02
N GLU A 353 -21.86 -5.48 27.16
CA GLU A 353 -21.71 -6.89 27.56
C GLU A 353 -23.06 -7.62 27.59
N THR A 354 -24.09 -6.97 28.14
CA THR A 354 -25.46 -7.51 28.16
C THR A 354 -26.01 -7.70 26.73
N LEU A 355 -25.74 -6.77 25.83
CA LEU A 355 -26.16 -6.88 24.42
C LEU A 355 -25.42 -8.01 23.69
N LEU A 356 -24.14 -8.24 23.98
CA LEU A 356 -23.40 -9.36 23.41
C LEU A 356 -23.96 -10.71 23.85
N HIS A 357 -24.33 -10.85 25.13
CA HIS A 357 -25.01 -12.06 25.60
C HIS A 357 -26.36 -12.28 24.91
N LYS A 358 -27.09 -11.20 24.58
CA LYS A 358 -28.33 -11.30 23.81
C LYS A 358 -28.09 -11.66 22.34
N LEU A 359 -26.98 -11.20 21.73
CA LEU A 359 -26.60 -11.61 20.37
C LEU A 359 -26.30 -13.12 20.26
N THR A 360 -25.82 -13.75 21.34
CA THR A 360 -25.56 -15.20 21.38
C THR A 360 -26.75 -16.03 21.86
N SER A 361 -27.86 -15.38 22.23
CA SER A 361 -29.12 -16.03 22.61
C SER A 361 -29.67 -16.87 21.45
N SER A 362 -30.34 -17.99 21.76
CA SER A 362 -31.07 -18.79 20.76
C SER A 362 -32.39 -18.14 20.33
N ASN A 363 -32.81 -17.06 20.99
CA ASN A 363 -34.05 -16.35 20.69
C ASN A 363 -33.82 -15.29 19.59
N PRO A 364 -34.48 -15.41 18.42
CA PRO A 364 -34.34 -14.43 17.33
C PRO A 364 -34.73 -13.00 17.73
N GLU A 365 -35.66 -12.82 18.67
CA GLU A 365 -36.06 -11.50 19.15
C GLU A 365 -34.95 -10.82 19.96
N ASP A 366 -34.24 -11.58 20.79
CA ASP A 366 -33.11 -11.08 21.57
C ASP A 366 -31.97 -10.65 20.64
N GLN A 367 -31.66 -11.46 19.64
CA GLN A 367 -30.64 -11.15 18.63
C GLN A 367 -31.00 -9.88 17.86
N ARG A 368 -32.25 -9.78 17.39
CA ARG A 368 -32.73 -8.62 16.63
C ARG A 368 -32.70 -7.35 17.46
N SER A 369 -33.24 -7.41 18.68
CA SER A 369 -33.26 -6.29 19.62
C SER A 369 -31.83 -5.84 19.95
N ALA A 370 -30.92 -6.78 20.23
CA ALA A 370 -29.53 -6.48 20.54
C ALA A 370 -28.79 -5.85 19.37
N ALA A 371 -28.93 -6.39 18.15
CA ALA A 371 -28.35 -5.81 16.94
C ALA A 371 -28.89 -4.38 16.71
N GLY A 372 -30.19 -4.16 16.92
CA GLY A 372 -30.83 -2.86 16.83
C GLY A 372 -30.28 -1.85 17.84
N GLU A 373 -30.06 -2.26 19.09
CA GLU A 373 -29.46 -1.41 20.12
C GLU A 373 -27.97 -1.12 19.84
N ILE A 374 -27.19 -2.11 19.41
CA ILE A 374 -25.78 -1.92 19.03
C ILE A 374 -25.67 -0.95 17.87
N ARG A 375 -26.53 -1.07 16.85
CA ARG A 375 -26.63 -0.11 15.73
C ARG A 375 -26.80 1.31 16.24
N LEU A 376 -27.73 1.53 17.17
CA LEU A 376 -27.99 2.86 17.75
C LEU A 376 -26.81 3.36 18.57
N LEU A 377 -26.18 2.51 19.40
CA LEU A 377 -25.02 2.88 20.19
C LEU A 377 -23.83 3.28 19.31
N ALA A 378 -23.53 2.51 18.26
CA ALA A 378 -22.45 2.80 17.31
C ALA A 378 -22.66 4.12 16.54
N LYS A 379 -23.93 4.51 16.30
CA LYS A 379 -24.28 5.78 15.64
C LYS A 379 -23.96 7.00 16.50
N ARG A 380 -24.03 6.90 17.83
CA ARG A 380 -24.00 8.06 18.74
C ARG A 380 -22.66 8.79 18.77
N ASN A 381 -21.54 8.07 18.89
CA ASN A 381 -20.22 8.68 18.98
C ASN A 381 -19.11 7.69 18.58
N ALA A 382 -17.88 8.20 18.45
CA ALA A 382 -16.71 7.39 18.08
C ALA A 382 -16.27 6.42 19.19
N ASP A 383 -16.33 6.84 20.46
CA ASP A 383 -15.93 6.03 21.61
C ASP A 383 -16.75 4.72 21.71
N ASN A 384 -18.05 4.80 21.46
CA ASN A 384 -18.95 3.65 21.40
C ASN A 384 -18.54 2.68 20.30
N ARG A 385 -18.12 3.18 19.13
CA ARG A 385 -17.70 2.30 18.01
C ARG A 385 -16.46 1.50 18.36
N VAL A 386 -15.51 2.12 19.06
CA VAL A 386 -14.31 1.46 19.56
C VAL A 386 -14.69 0.44 20.63
N ALA A 387 -15.44 0.85 21.65
CA ALA A 387 -15.84 -0.02 22.76
C ALA A 387 -16.66 -1.24 22.30
N ILE A 388 -17.58 -1.07 21.35
CA ILE A 388 -18.37 -2.17 20.79
C ILE A 388 -17.47 -3.16 20.04
N ALA A 389 -16.50 -2.66 19.26
CA ALA A 389 -15.57 -3.50 18.53
C ALA A 389 -14.63 -4.27 19.47
N GLU A 390 -14.03 -3.58 20.45
CA GLU A 390 -13.15 -4.17 21.46
C GLU A 390 -13.85 -5.22 22.33
N ALA A 391 -15.16 -5.03 22.59
CA ALA A 391 -15.95 -6.02 23.32
C ALA A 391 -16.24 -7.30 22.51
N GLY A 392 -15.89 -7.36 21.22
CA GLY A 392 -16.07 -8.54 20.38
C GLY A 392 -17.42 -8.62 19.67
N ALA A 393 -18.12 -7.50 19.46
CA ALA A 393 -19.40 -7.48 18.77
C ALA A 393 -19.31 -7.86 17.28
N ILE A 394 -18.18 -7.57 16.63
CA ILE A 394 -18.04 -7.66 15.17
C ILE A 394 -18.33 -9.09 14.65
N PRO A 395 -17.67 -10.17 15.14
CA PRO A 395 -17.96 -11.53 14.66
C PRO A 395 -19.42 -11.95 14.88
N LEU A 396 -20.04 -11.51 15.99
CA LEU A 396 -21.44 -11.79 16.29
C LEU A 396 -22.40 -11.07 15.33
N LEU A 397 -22.09 -9.82 14.96
CA LEU A 397 -22.87 -9.10 13.94
C LEU A 397 -22.71 -9.73 12.55
N VAL A 398 -21.51 -10.23 12.23
CA VAL A 398 -21.24 -10.91 10.95
C VAL A 398 -22.08 -12.18 10.81
N SER A 399 -22.21 -12.99 11.87
CA SER A 399 -23.03 -14.21 11.81
C SER A 399 -24.51 -13.91 11.53
N LEU A 400 -25.02 -12.77 12.02
CA LEU A 400 -26.40 -12.34 11.80
C LEU A 400 -26.71 -11.92 10.35
N LEU A 401 -25.70 -11.61 9.52
CA LEU A 401 -25.91 -11.25 8.11
C LEU A 401 -26.52 -12.39 7.29
N SER A 402 -26.37 -13.64 7.73
CA SER A 402 -26.89 -14.82 7.03
C SER A 402 -28.25 -15.28 7.55
N THR A 403 -28.85 -14.56 8.51
CA THR A 403 -30.16 -14.92 9.08
C THR A 403 -31.30 -14.65 8.09
N PRO A 404 -32.39 -15.44 8.12
CA PRO A 404 -33.53 -15.24 7.22
C PRO A 404 -34.38 -14.02 7.60
N ASP A 405 -34.24 -13.49 8.82
CA ASP A 405 -34.99 -12.34 9.30
C ASP A 405 -34.43 -11.04 8.71
N SER A 406 -35.16 -10.45 7.76
CA SER A 406 -34.74 -9.24 7.05
C SER A 406 -34.42 -8.06 8.00
N ARG A 407 -35.12 -7.96 9.13
CA ARG A 407 -34.93 -6.85 10.08
C ARG A 407 -33.65 -7.04 10.91
N THR A 408 -33.34 -8.27 11.30
CA THR A 408 -32.06 -8.64 11.92
C THR A 408 -30.90 -8.38 10.96
N GLN A 409 -31.00 -8.80 9.69
CA GLN A 409 -29.99 -8.50 8.66
C GLN A 409 -29.76 -7.00 8.50
N GLU A 410 -30.83 -6.21 8.41
CA GLU A 410 -30.75 -4.75 8.31
C GLU A 410 -30.06 -4.13 9.53
N HIS A 411 -30.44 -4.55 10.75
CA HIS A 411 -29.78 -4.08 11.98
C HIS A 411 -28.30 -4.46 12.01
N ALA A 412 -27.96 -5.69 11.64
CA ALA A 412 -26.57 -6.18 11.62
C ALA A 412 -25.70 -5.40 10.61
N VAL A 413 -26.15 -5.26 9.35
CA VAL A 413 -25.37 -4.54 8.33
C VAL A 413 -25.24 -3.06 8.67
N THR A 414 -26.28 -2.45 9.23
CA THR A 414 -26.22 -1.02 9.63
C THR A 414 -25.34 -0.82 10.87
N ALA A 415 -25.29 -1.79 11.79
CA ALA A 415 -24.34 -1.75 12.90
C ALA A 415 -22.90 -1.82 12.37
N LEU A 416 -22.62 -2.73 11.44
CA LEU A 416 -21.31 -2.83 10.79
C LEU A 416 -20.93 -1.55 10.02
N LEU A 417 -21.88 -0.95 9.29
CA LEU A 417 -21.69 0.37 8.65
C LEU A 417 -21.27 1.43 9.66
N ASN A 418 -22.00 1.53 10.77
CA ASN A 418 -21.68 2.52 11.79
C ASN A 418 -20.30 2.25 12.38
N LEU A 419 -19.96 0.98 12.66
CA LEU A 419 -18.65 0.60 13.17
C LEU A 419 -17.51 0.91 12.19
N SER A 420 -17.73 0.74 10.88
CA SER A 420 -16.71 0.97 9.84
C SER A 420 -16.36 2.44 9.63
N ILE A 421 -17.17 3.38 10.15
CA ILE A 421 -16.84 4.81 10.20
C ILE A 421 -15.54 5.04 10.99
N CYS A 422 -15.22 4.19 11.97
CA CYS A 422 -13.94 4.20 12.65
C CYS A 422 -12.88 3.45 11.81
N GLU A 423 -11.77 4.11 11.47
CA GLU A 423 -10.67 3.51 10.69
C GLU A 423 -10.12 2.23 11.35
N ASP A 424 -9.88 2.25 12.66
CA ASP A 424 -9.31 1.13 13.41
C ASP A 424 -10.19 -0.13 13.37
N ASN A 425 -11.50 0.04 13.19
CA ASN A 425 -12.45 -1.06 13.12
C ASN A 425 -12.47 -1.75 11.74
N LYS A 426 -12.09 -1.06 10.66
CA LYS A 426 -12.24 -1.58 9.29
C LYS A 426 -11.48 -2.88 9.07
N GLY A 427 -10.24 -2.95 9.58
CA GLY A 427 -9.42 -4.16 9.53
C GLY A 427 -10.10 -5.33 10.24
N SER A 428 -10.58 -5.12 11.47
CA SER A 428 -11.29 -6.14 12.25
C SER A 428 -12.58 -6.63 11.59
N ILE A 429 -13.35 -5.73 10.95
CA ILE A 429 -14.56 -6.10 10.20
C ILE A 429 -14.21 -7.03 9.03
N VAL A 430 -13.17 -6.70 8.25
CA VAL A 430 -12.75 -7.52 7.12
C VAL A 430 -12.17 -8.86 7.58
N SER A 431 -11.28 -8.86 8.57
CA SER A 431 -10.67 -10.08 9.12
C SER A 431 -11.69 -11.02 9.79
N SER A 432 -12.84 -10.50 10.22
CA SER A 432 -13.95 -11.31 10.73
C SER A 432 -14.79 -11.97 9.63
N GLY A 433 -14.40 -11.85 8.35
CA GLY A 433 -15.11 -12.47 7.23
C GLY A 433 -16.44 -11.79 6.88
N ALA A 434 -16.59 -10.49 7.17
CA ALA A 434 -17.86 -9.78 6.96
C ALA A 434 -18.27 -9.65 5.49
N VAL A 435 -17.31 -9.56 4.55
CA VAL A 435 -17.58 -9.17 3.16
C VAL A 435 -18.55 -10.11 2.43
N PRO A 436 -18.39 -11.44 2.45
CA PRO A 436 -19.38 -12.35 1.84
C PRO A 436 -20.81 -12.16 2.36
N GLY A 437 -20.95 -11.95 3.68
CA GLY A 437 -22.25 -11.68 4.31
C GLY A 437 -22.85 -10.34 3.87
N ILE A 438 -22.02 -9.29 3.78
CA ILE A 438 -22.45 -7.97 3.29
C ILE A 438 -22.89 -8.06 1.82
N VAL A 439 -22.17 -8.83 0.99
CA VAL A 439 -22.55 -9.07 -0.42
C VAL A 439 -23.86 -9.86 -0.53
N LEU A 440 -24.11 -10.82 0.38
CA LEU A 440 -25.39 -11.53 0.45
C LEU A 440 -26.55 -10.57 0.76
N VAL A 441 -26.38 -9.69 1.74
CA VAL A 441 -27.38 -8.66 2.09
C VAL A 441 -27.60 -7.69 0.92
N LEU A 442 -26.53 -7.28 0.22
CA LEU A 442 -26.64 -6.44 -0.97
C LEU A 442 -27.44 -7.09 -2.11
N LYS A 443 -27.38 -8.43 -2.22
CA LYS A 443 -28.11 -9.21 -3.23
C LYS A 443 -29.58 -9.43 -2.88
N LYS A 444 -29.90 -9.72 -1.61
CA LYS A 444 -31.20 -10.29 -1.22
C LYS A 444 -31.94 -9.52 -0.13
N GLY A 445 -31.31 -8.52 0.50
CA GLY A 445 -31.90 -7.77 1.61
C GLY A 445 -33.02 -6.83 1.18
N SER A 446 -33.69 -6.21 2.16
CA SER A 446 -34.59 -5.07 1.94
C SER A 446 -33.84 -3.93 1.23
N MET A 447 -34.55 -3.01 0.58
CA MET A 447 -33.91 -1.86 -0.07
C MET A 447 -33.00 -1.08 0.88
N GLU A 448 -33.45 -0.82 2.11
CA GLU A 448 -32.63 -0.16 3.13
C GLU A 448 -31.39 -0.99 3.52
N ALA A 449 -31.52 -2.31 3.66
CA ALA A 449 -30.39 -3.18 3.95
C ALA A 449 -29.37 -3.21 2.80
N ARG A 450 -29.84 -3.21 1.53
CA ARG A 450 -28.99 -3.15 0.33
C ARG A 450 -28.23 -1.83 0.26
N GLU A 451 -28.89 -0.71 0.55
CA GLU A 451 -28.28 0.62 0.64
C GLU A 451 -27.18 0.66 1.70
N ASN A 452 -27.49 0.21 2.92
CA ASN A 452 -26.51 0.15 4.00
C ASN A 452 -25.36 -0.82 3.70
N ALA A 453 -25.61 -1.92 2.99
CA ALA A 453 -24.57 -2.83 2.52
C ALA A 453 -23.62 -2.15 1.51
N ALA A 454 -24.16 -1.43 0.52
CA ALA A 454 -23.35 -0.67 -0.44
C ALA A 454 -22.49 0.40 0.26
N ALA A 455 -23.06 1.16 1.19
CA ALA A 455 -22.33 2.14 2.00
C ALA A 455 -21.24 1.49 2.86
N THR A 456 -21.49 0.29 3.39
CA THR A 456 -20.49 -0.47 4.18
C THR A 456 -19.32 -0.88 3.29
N LEU A 457 -19.60 -1.43 2.10
CA LEU A 457 -18.55 -1.81 1.14
C LEU A 457 -17.73 -0.60 0.70
N PHE A 458 -18.37 0.55 0.44
CA PHE A 458 -17.65 1.79 0.19
C PHE A 458 -16.70 2.13 1.34
N SER A 459 -17.22 2.18 2.58
CA SER A 459 -16.43 2.49 3.77
C SER A 459 -15.21 1.57 3.93
N LEU A 460 -15.39 0.26 3.76
CA LEU A 460 -14.29 -0.71 3.85
C LEU A 460 -13.28 -0.60 2.70
N SER A 461 -13.74 -0.22 1.50
CA SER A 461 -12.90 -0.11 0.30
C SER A 461 -11.96 1.10 0.30
N VAL A 462 -12.11 2.04 1.26
CA VAL A 462 -11.16 3.17 1.43
C VAL A 462 -9.73 2.65 1.62
N ILE A 463 -9.57 1.51 2.29
CA ILE A 463 -8.29 0.78 2.41
C ILE A 463 -8.01 0.07 1.08
N ASP A 464 -6.84 0.32 0.48
CA ASP A 464 -6.47 -0.20 -0.86
C ASP A 464 -6.46 -1.73 -0.92
N GLU A 465 -5.93 -2.38 0.13
CA GLU A 465 -5.87 -3.85 0.23
C GLU A 465 -7.26 -4.50 0.18
N ASN A 466 -8.29 -3.81 0.69
CA ASN A 466 -9.66 -4.32 0.72
C ASN A 466 -10.33 -4.29 -0.67
N LYS A 467 -9.90 -3.40 -1.58
CA LYS A 467 -10.52 -3.25 -2.91
C LYS A 467 -10.45 -4.53 -3.74
N VAL A 468 -9.31 -5.23 -3.68
CA VAL A 468 -9.06 -6.48 -4.41
C VAL A 468 -10.00 -7.58 -3.92
N MET A 469 -10.06 -7.77 -2.60
CA MET A 469 -10.89 -8.78 -1.95
C MET A 469 -12.38 -8.50 -2.12
N ILE A 470 -12.84 -7.26 -1.90
CA ILE A 470 -14.26 -6.91 -2.11
C ILE A 470 -14.65 -7.17 -3.57
N GLY A 471 -13.80 -6.79 -4.52
CA GLY A 471 -14.02 -7.08 -5.92
C GLY A 471 -14.12 -8.57 -6.25
N SER A 472 -13.35 -9.44 -5.59
CA SER A 472 -13.31 -10.88 -5.89
C SER A 472 -14.44 -11.67 -5.26
N THR A 473 -15.08 -11.13 -4.22
CA THR A 473 -16.28 -11.73 -3.60
C THR A 473 -17.57 -11.59 -4.42
N GLY A 474 -17.51 -10.97 -5.60
CA GLY A 474 -18.67 -10.76 -6.46
C GLY A 474 -19.61 -9.65 -5.96
N ALA A 475 -19.06 -8.64 -5.29
CA ALA A 475 -19.78 -7.44 -4.85
C ALA A 475 -20.24 -6.54 -6.00
N ILE A 476 -19.53 -6.55 -7.13
CA ILE A 476 -19.73 -5.61 -8.24
C ILE A 476 -21.10 -5.79 -8.95
N PRO A 477 -21.53 -6.99 -9.39
CA PRO A 477 -22.83 -7.12 -10.07
C PRO A 477 -24.04 -6.68 -9.24
N PRO A 478 -24.14 -6.99 -7.94
CA PRO A 478 -25.21 -6.46 -7.08
C PRO A 478 -25.15 -4.94 -6.90
N LEU A 479 -23.96 -4.33 -6.88
CA LEU A 479 -23.82 -2.88 -6.88
C LEU A 479 -24.35 -2.26 -8.18
N VAL A 480 -24.05 -2.88 -9.33
CA VAL A 480 -24.61 -2.45 -10.63
C VAL A 480 -26.13 -2.57 -10.65
N THR A 481 -26.67 -3.66 -10.08
CA THR A 481 -28.13 -3.84 -9.94
C THR A 481 -28.73 -2.72 -9.08
N LEU A 482 -28.14 -2.43 -7.91
CA LEU A 482 -28.60 -1.36 -7.03
C LEU A 482 -28.46 0.03 -7.67
N LEU A 483 -27.45 0.25 -8.53
CA LEU A 483 -27.29 1.49 -9.30
C LEU A 483 -28.43 1.69 -10.32
N SER A 484 -28.99 0.60 -10.86
CA SER A 484 -30.07 0.65 -11.84
C SER A 484 -31.45 0.83 -11.18
N GLU A 485 -31.80 -0.03 -10.22
CA GLU A 485 -33.16 -0.11 -9.64
C GLU A 485 -33.29 0.50 -8.24
N GLY A 486 -32.20 0.98 -7.65
CA GLY A 486 -32.18 1.53 -6.29
C GLY A 486 -32.98 2.81 -6.12
N THR A 487 -33.26 3.16 -4.86
CA THR A 487 -33.70 4.53 -4.52
C THR A 487 -32.60 5.54 -4.87
N GLN A 488 -32.90 6.84 -4.87
CA GLN A 488 -31.87 7.86 -5.09
C GLN A 488 -30.68 7.73 -4.12
N ARG A 489 -30.94 7.32 -2.87
CA ARG A 489 -29.89 7.01 -1.91
C ARG A 489 -29.10 5.77 -2.33
N GLY A 490 -29.79 4.69 -2.68
CA GLY A 490 -29.14 3.44 -3.11
C GLY A 490 -28.31 3.58 -4.38
N LYS A 491 -28.78 4.36 -5.36
CA LYS A 491 -28.01 4.69 -6.55
C LYS A 491 -26.72 5.44 -6.19
N LYS A 492 -26.79 6.42 -5.28
CA LYS A 492 -25.61 7.19 -4.83
C LYS A 492 -24.63 6.35 -4.02
N ASP A 493 -25.13 5.52 -3.10
CA ASP A 493 -24.31 4.61 -2.29
C ASP A 493 -23.62 3.56 -3.20
N ALA A 494 -24.35 2.98 -4.16
CA ALA A 494 -23.80 2.05 -5.14
C ALA A 494 -22.75 2.70 -6.05
N ALA A 495 -23.03 3.89 -6.57
CA ALA A 495 -22.11 4.63 -7.42
C ALA A 495 -20.81 4.97 -6.67
N THR A 496 -20.91 5.41 -5.42
CA THR A 496 -19.73 5.76 -4.60
C THR A 496 -18.88 4.52 -4.31
N ALA A 497 -19.51 3.38 -4.00
CA ALA A 497 -18.82 2.11 -3.84
C ALA A 497 -18.13 1.65 -5.13
N LEU A 498 -18.83 1.68 -6.27
CA LEU A 498 -18.29 1.32 -7.58
C LEU A 498 -17.11 2.22 -7.98
N PHE A 499 -17.26 3.54 -7.81
CA PHE A 499 -16.20 4.50 -8.09
C PHE A 499 -14.93 4.14 -7.33
N ASN A 500 -15.03 3.94 -6.01
CA ASN A 500 -13.87 3.67 -5.17
C ASN A 500 -13.26 2.28 -5.42
N LEU A 501 -14.09 1.26 -5.68
CA LEU A 501 -13.61 -0.09 -6.02
C LEU A 501 -12.90 -0.12 -7.37
N CYS A 502 -13.38 0.63 -8.36
CA CYS A 502 -12.81 0.71 -9.71
C CYS A 502 -11.54 1.59 -9.82
N ILE A 503 -11.13 2.26 -8.73
CA ILE A 503 -9.78 2.83 -8.64
C ILE A 503 -8.73 1.72 -8.83
N TYR A 504 -9.00 0.53 -8.30
CA TYR A 504 -8.19 -0.65 -8.56
C TYR A 504 -8.46 -1.22 -9.97
N GLN A 505 -7.41 -1.40 -10.75
CA GLN A 505 -7.48 -1.78 -12.17
C GLN A 505 -8.26 -3.08 -12.40
N GLY A 506 -7.98 -4.13 -11.62
CA GLY A 506 -8.64 -5.44 -11.77
C GLY A 506 -10.16 -5.41 -11.55
N ASN A 507 -10.69 -4.36 -10.91
CA ASN A 507 -12.13 -4.18 -10.71
C ASN A 507 -12.82 -3.49 -11.89
N LYS A 508 -12.08 -2.75 -12.74
CA LYS A 508 -12.66 -2.05 -13.90
C LYS A 508 -13.24 -3.04 -14.90
N GLY A 509 -12.45 -4.04 -15.33
CA GLY A 509 -12.93 -5.09 -16.22
C GLY A 509 -14.10 -5.89 -15.62
N ARG A 510 -14.10 -6.12 -14.30
CA ARG A 510 -15.21 -6.78 -13.59
C ARG A 510 -16.49 -5.94 -13.63
N ALA A 511 -16.39 -4.62 -13.47
CA ALA A 511 -17.52 -3.71 -13.56
C ALA A 511 -18.09 -3.64 -14.99
N VAL A 512 -17.23 -3.62 -16.00
CA VAL A 512 -17.65 -3.66 -17.42
C VAL A 512 -18.40 -4.95 -17.71
N ARG A 513 -17.83 -6.12 -17.35
CA ARG A 513 -18.50 -7.43 -17.53
C ARG A 513 -19.81 -7.56 -16.75
N ALA A 514 -19.94 -6.85 -15.64
CA ALA A 514 -21.18 -6.78 -14.87
C ALA A 514 -22.27 -5.88 -15.51
N GLY A 515 -22.00 -5.27 -16.66
CA GLY A 515 -22.97 -4.46 -17.39
C GLY A 515 -23.13 -3.03 -16.85
N VAL A 516 -22.10 -2.47 -16.19
CA VAL A 516 -22.21 -1.13 -15.60
C VAL A 516 -22.37 -0.02 -16.65
N VAL A 517 -21.77 -0.16 -17.84
CA VAL A 517 -21.74 0.91 -18.85
C VAL A 517 -23.14 1.26 -19.36
N PRO A 518 -24.00 0.31 -19.80
CA PRO A 518 -25.38 0.62 -20.16
C PRO A 518 -26.16 1.35 -19.05
N THR A 519 -25.99 0.94 -17.79
CA THR A 519 -26.63 1.60 -16.65
C THR A 519 -26.14 3.04 -16.48
N LEU A 520 -24.84 3.29 -16.61
CA LEU A 520 -24.28 4.64 -16.53
C LEU A 520 -24.80 5.52 -17.67
N MET A 521 -24.87 5.00 -18.90
CA MET A 521 -25.40 5.73 -20.05
C MET A 521 -26.87 6.10 -19.87
N GLN A 522 -27.68 5.18 -19.33
CA GLN A 522 -29.07 5.49 -18.96
C GLN A 522 -29.12 6.66 -17.97
N LEU A 523 -28.33 6.63 -16.89
CA LEU A 523 -28.30 7.68 -15.86
C LEU A 523 -27.86 9.06 -16.40
N LEU A 524 -27.05 9.11 -17.46
CA LEU A 524 -26.68 10.38 -18.12
C LEU A 524 -27.86 11.03 -18.85
N THR A 525 -28.78 10.22 -19.38
CA THR A 525 -29.92 10.68 -20.18
C THR A 525 -31.20 10.92 -19.37
N GLU A 526 -31.20 10.51 -18.10
CA GLU A 526 -32.33 10.70 -17.19
C GLU A 526 -32.50 12.18 -16.79
N ARG A 527 -33.47 12.89 -17.39
CA ARG A 527 -33.74 14.32 -17.19
C ARG A 527 -33.98 14.77 -15.74
N GLN A 528 -34.33 13.86 -14.84
CA GLN A 528 -34.56 14.14 -13.41
C GLN A 528 -33.68 13.27 -12.49
N GLY A 529 -32.72 12.53 -13.05
CA GLY A 529 -32.01 11.45 -12.36
C GLY A 529 -31.00 11.91 -11.31
N GLY A 530 -30.47 13.14 -11.42
CA GLY A 530 -29.52 13.72 -10.44
C GLY A 530 -28.21 12.94 -10.25
N MET A 531 -27.91 11.97 -11.12
CA MET A 531 -26.78 11.03 -11.03
C MET A 531 -25.71 11.27 -12.11
N VAL A 532 -25.79 12.39 -12.84
CA VAL A 532 -24.89 12.70 -13.97
C VAL A 532 -23.44 12.82 -13.50
N ASP A 533 -23.21 13.45 -12.34
CA ASP A 533 -21.87 13.61 -11.75
C ASP A 533 -21.22 12.27 -11.43
N GLU A 534 -21.95 11.40 -10.74
CA GLU A 534 -21.51 10.08 -10.36
C GLU A 534 -21.30 9.18 -11.58
N ALA A 535 -22.22 9.20 -12.54
CA ALA A 535 -22.14 8.38 -13.74
C ALA A 535 -20.91 8.73 -14.59
N LEU A 536 -20.68 10.03 -14.84
CA LEU A 536 -19.50 10.49 -15.57
C LEU A 536 -18.20 10.20 -14.82
N ALA A 537 -18.18 10.31 -13.49
CA ALA A 537 -16.99 10.00 -12.72
C ALA A 537 -16.59 8.52 -12.84
N ILE A 538 -17.56 7.61 -12.84
CA ILE A 538 -17.31 6.17 -13.05
C ILE A 538 -16.90 5.90 -14.50
N LEU A 539 -17.57 6.48 -15.49
CA LEU A 539 -17.18 6.35 -16.91
C LEU A 539 -15.75 6.85 -17.16
N ALA A 540 -15.35 7.96 -16.53
CA ALA A 540 -13.99 8.48 -16.62
C ALA A 540 -12.94 7.49 -16.07
N ILE A 541 -13.25 6.77 -14.98
CA ILE A 541 -12.38 5.71 -14.48
C ILE A 541 -12.36 4.52 -15.45
N LEU A 542 -13.53 4.05 -15.89
CA LEU A 542 -13.64 2.85 -16.73
C LEU A 542 -13.03 3.04 -18.12
N SER A 543 -13.12 4.24 -18.69
CA SER A 543 -12.55 4.58 -20.01
C SER A 543 -11.02 4.46 -20.08
N SER A 544 -10.31 4.41 -18.95
CA SER A 544 -8.88 4.07 -18.96
C SER A 544 -8.60 2.58 -19.17
N HIS A 545 -9.58 1.70 -18.97
CA HIS A 545 -9.42 0.26 -19.18
C HIS A 545 -9.83 -0.14 -20.61
N PRO A 546 -9.12 -1.07 -21.29
CA PRO A 546 -9.46 -1.53 -22.64
C PRO A 546 -10.92 -1.99 -22.79
N ASP A 547 -11.40 -2.92 -21.95
CA ASP A 547 -12.81 -3.35 -21.93
C ASP A 547 -13.77 -2.16 -21.77
N GLY A 548 -13.39 -1.17 -20.96
CA GLY A 548 -14.20 0.02 -20.73
C GLY A 548 -14.27 0.92 -21.95
N LYS A 549 -13.15 1.15 -22.66
CA LYS A 549 -13.13 1.91 -23.93
C LYS A 549 -14.08 1.28 -24.94
N VAL A 550 -13.96 -0.03 -25.15
CA VAL A 550 -14.80 -0.78 -26.10
C VAL A 550 -16.27 -0.70 -25.70
N ALA A 551 -16.60 -0.96 -24.43
CA ALA A 551 -17.99 -0.93 -23.97
C ALA A 551 -18.62 0.46 -24.03
N ILE A 552 -17.86 1.52 -23.71
CA ILE A 552 -18.33 2.91 -23.76
C ILE A 552 -18.53 3.35 -25.21
N GLY A 553 -17.59 3.01 -26.10
CA GLY A 553 -17.70 3.28 -27.52
C GLY A 553 -18.90 2.58 -28.17
N ALA A 554 -19.13 1.31 -27.84
CA ALA A 554 -20.29 0.53 -28.29
C ALA A 554 -21.63 1.06 -27.75
N ALA A 555 -21.62 1.86 -26.69
CA ALA A 555 -22.80 2.48 -26.11
C ALA A 555 -23.10 3.88 -26.67
N GLU A 556 -22.49 4.25 -27.81
CA GLU A 556 -22.71 5.52 -28.51
C GLU A 556 -22.55 6.74 -27.59
N ALA A 557 -21.49 6.76 -26.78
CA ALA A 557 -21.31 7.79 -25.77
C ALA A 557 -20.91 9.17 -26.32
N VAL A 558 -20.35 9.26 -27.53
CA VAL A 558 -19.76 10.49 -28.07
C VAL A 558 -20.75 11.67 -28.13
N PRO A 559 -21.97 11.54 -28.67
CA PRO A 559 -22.95 12.64 -28.69
C PRO A 559 -23.24 13.21 -27.31
N ILE A 560 -23.45 12.34 -26.32
CA ILE A 560 -23.76 12.73 -24.94
C ILE A 560 -22.55 13.45 -24.32
N LEU A 561 -21.33 12.95 -24.55
CA LEU A 561 -20.12 13.55 -24.01
C LEU A 561 -19.86 14.95 -24.61
N VAL A 562 -20.08 15.13 -25.92
CA VAL A 562 -19.95 16.43 -26.59
C VAL A 562 -20.94 17.44 -26.03
N GLU A 563 -22.20 17.04 -25.85
CA GLU A 563 -23.23 17.87 -25.21
C GLU A 563 -22.81 18.30 -23.80
N VAL A 564 -22.37 17.34 -22.98
CA VAL A 564 -21.95 17.58 -21.59
C VAL A 564 -20.75 18.52 -21.49
N ILE A 565 -19.79 18.47 -22.43
CA ILE A 565 -18.65 19.40 -22.44
C ILE A 565 -19.13 20.83 -22.71
N GLY A 566 -20.17 21.01 -23.53
CA GLY A 566 -20.78 22.30 -23.82
C GLY A 566 -21.55 22.88 -22.62
N SER A 567 -22.45 22.09 -22.03
CA SER A 567 -23.49 22.58 -21.12
C SER A 567 -23.37 22.12 -19.66
N GLY A 568 -22.47 21.16 -19.35
CA GLY A 568 -22.37 20.55 -18.03
C GLY A 568 -21.68 21.41 -16.97
N SER A 569 -21.71 20.93 -15.71
CA SER A 569 -20.94 21.55 -14.62
C SER A 569 -19.42 21.44 -14.88
N PRO A 570 -18.56 22.25 -14.23
CA PRO A 570 -17.11 22.13 -14.40
C PRO A 570 -16.59 20.71 -14.20
N ARG A 571 -17.15 19.97 -13.24
CA ARG A 571 -16.81 18.57 -12.97
C ARG A 571 -17.29 17.63 -14.08
N ASN A 572 -18.48 17.87 -14.64
CA ASN A 572 -18.97 17.08 -15.78
C ASN A 572 -18.11 17.31 -17.02
N LYS A 573 -17.80 18.58 -17.33
CA LYS A 573 -16.98 18.94 -18.48
C LYS A 573 -15.61 18.26 -18.44
N GLU A 574 -14.91 18.31 -17.30
CA GLU A 574 -13.59 17.66 -17.20
C GLU A 574 -13.65 16.14 -17.28
N ASN A 575 -14.70 15.50 -16.72
CA ASN A 575 -14.85 14.05 -16.77
C ASN A 575 -15.25 13.58 -18.17
N ALA A 576 -16.17 14.30 -18.83
CA ALA A 576 -16.58 13.99 -20.21
C ALA A 576 -15.40 14.16 -21.18
N ALA A 577 -14.62 15.24 -21.04
CA ALA A 577 -13.39 15.43 -21.81
C ALA A 577 -12.37 14.30 -21.54
N ALA A 578 -12.24 13.84 -20.29
CA ALA A 578 -11.36 12.71 -19.97
C ALA A 578 -11.81 11.40 -20.65
N VAL A 579 -13.11 11.11 -20.68
CA VAL A 579 -13.65 9.95 -21.41
C VAL A 579 -13.37 10.06 -22.90
N LEU A 580 -13.66 11.20 -23.53
CA LEU A 580 -13.40 11.41 -24.96
C LEU A 580 -11.91 11.28 -25.30
N VAL A 581 -11.01 11.81 -24.46
CA VAL A 581 -9.56 11.62 -24.65
C VAL A 581 -9.20 10.15 -24.72
N HIS A 582 -9.73 9.31 -23.82
CA HIS A 582 -9.40 7.89 -23.82
C HIS A 582 -10.02 7.15 -25.00
N LEU A 583 -11.26 7.47 -25.39
CA LEU A 583 -11.91 6.89 -26.57
C LEU A 583 -11.14 7.24 -27.86
N CYS A 584 -10.84 8.52 -28.07
CA CYS A 584 -10.07 9.01 -29.22
C CYS A 584 -8.61 8.53 -29.23
N SER A 585 -8.11 8.02 -28.10
CA SER A 585 -6.80 7.38 -28.04
C SER A 585 -6.84 5.92 -28.48
N GLY A 586 -7.96 5.24 -28.28
CA GLY A 586 -8.17 3.86 -28.74
C GLY A 586 -8.61 3.77 -30.19
N ASP A 587 -9.49 4.67 -30.65
CA ASP A 587 -10.02 4.67 -32.01
C ASP A 587 -10.20 6.10 -32.55
N GLN A 588 -9.66 6.35 -33.75
CA GLN A 588 -9.76 7.64 -34.43
C GLN A 588 -11.18 7.95 -34.91
N GLN A 589 -12.05 6.96 -35.08
CA GLN A 589 -13.43 7.18 -35.51
C GLN A 589 -14.18 8.09 -34.53
N TYR A 590 -13.98 7.90 -33.22
CA TYR A 590 -14.61 8.76 -32.20
C TYR A 590 -14.11 10.21 -32.24
N LEU A 591 -12.88 10.44 -32.73
CA LEU A 591 -12.34 11.79 -32.91
C LEU A 591 -13.02 12.48 -34.09
N ILE A 592 -13.28 11.76 -35.18
CA ILE A 592 -14.01 12.28 -36.35
C ILE A 592 -15.46 12.61 -35.94
N GLU A 593 -16.14 11.67 -35.29
CA GLU A 593 -17.51 11.84 -34.83
C GLU A 593 -17.65 13.06 -33.89
N ALA A 594 -16.74 13.20 -32.92
CA ALA A 594 -16.75 14.35 -32.02
C ALA A 594 -16.56 15.69 -32.76
N GLN A 595 -15.75 15.73 -33.82
CA GLN A 595 -15.60 16.92 -34.65
C GLN A 595 -16.88 17.26 -35.43
N GLU A 596 -17.52 16.27 -36.03
CA GLU A 596 -18.78 16.44 -36.77
C GLU A 596 -19.91 16.97 -35.87
N LEU A 597 -19.89 16.57 -34.60
CA LEU A 597 -20.80 17.06 -33.56
C LEU A 597 -20.42 18.44 -32.99
N GLY A 598 -19.34 19.07 -33.47
CA GLY A 598 -18.98 20.44 -33.11
C GLY A 598 -18.26 20.61 -31.76
N VAL A 599 -17.52 19.58 -31.29
CA VAL A 599 -16.83 19.59 -29.98
C VAL A 599 -15.76 20.70 -29.83
N MET A 600 -15.30 21.30 -30.93
CA MET A 600 -14.19 22.26 -30.95
C MET A 600 -14.43 23.51 -30.10
N VAL A 601 -15.60 24.14 -30.24
CA VAL A 601 -15.92 25.37 -29.49
C VAL A 601 -16.00 25.07 -27.98
N PRO A 602 -16.74 24.04 -27.53
CA PRO A 602 -16.72 23.60 -26.13
C PRO A 602 -15.31 23.29 -25.58
N LEU A 603 -14.44 22.65 -26.37
CA LEU A 603 -13.08 22.33 -25.91
C LEU A 603 -12.18 23.56 -25.78
N VAL A 604 -12.29 24.53 -26.69
CA VAL A 604 -11.52 25.78 -26.57
C VAL A 604 -11.95 26.56 -25.33
N ASP A 605 -13.27 26.66 -25.06
CA ASP A 605 -13.78 27.25 -23.83
C ASP A 605 -13.25 26.51 -22.59
N LEU A 606 -13.31 25.17 -22.59
CA LEU A 606 -12.82 24.35 -21.48
C LEU A 606 -11.29 24.52 -21.27
N ALA A 607 -10.51 24.68 -22.34
CA ALA A 607 -9.07 24.91 -22.27
C ALA A 607 -8.71 26.28 -21.66
N GLN A 608 -9.55 27.30 -21.85
CA GLN A 608 -9.32 28.65 -21.35
C GLN A 608 -9.87 28.82 -19.92
N ASN A 609 -11.11 28.37 -19.71
CA ASN A 609 -11.95 28.72 -18.56
C ASN A 609 -12.23 27.52 -17.63
N GLY A 610 -11.78 26.31 -17.97
CA GLY A 610 -12.01 25.10 -17.19
C GLY A 610 -11.24 25.00 -15.87
N THR A 611 -11.46 23.89 -15.16
CA THR A 611 -10.61 23.47 -14.03
C THR A 611 -9.21 23.08 -14.52
N ASP A 612 -8.19 23.03 -13.66
CA ASP A 612 -6.83 22.61 -14.08
C ASP A 612 -6.79 21.22 -14.74
N ARG A 613 -7.68 20.32 -14.32
CA ARG A 613 -7.85 19.00 -14.95
C ARG A 613 -8.58 19.12 -16.29
N GLY A 614 -9.66 19.89 -16.35
CA GLY A 614 -10.40 20.17 -17.58
C GLY A 614 -9.53 20.82 -18.65
N LYS A 615 -8.74 21.85 -18.31
CA LYS A 615 -7.82 22.53 -19.22
C LYS A 615 -6.82 21.58 -19.85
N ARG A 616 -6.18 20.73 -19.01
CA ARG A 616 -5.23 19.72 -19.49
C ARG A 616 -5.87 18.71 -20.45
N LYS A 617 -7.06 18.20 -20.13
CA LYS A 617 -7.77 17.23 -20.97
C LYS A 617 -8.28 17.85 -22.27
N ALA A 618 -8.78 19.08 -22.21
CA ALA A 618 -9.17 19.83 -23.40
C ALA A 618 -7.99 20.11 -24.33
N ALA A 619 -6.86 20.59 -23.78
CA ALA A 619 -5.63 20.82 -24.54
C ALA A 619 -5.12 19.53 -25.20
N GLN A 620 -5.12 18.41 -24.47
CA GLN A 620 -4.74 17.10 -25.00
C GLN A 620 -5.61 16.67 -26.18
N LEU A 621 -6.93 16.86 -26.10
CA LEU A 621 -7.85 16.50 -27.17
C LEU A 621 -7.73 17.44 -28.38
N LEU A 622 -7.59 18.75 -28.15
CA LEU A 622 -7.35 19.75 -29.20
C LEU A 622 -6.05 19.49 -29.95
N GLU A 623 -4.97 19.13 -29.25
CA GLU A 623 -3.69 18.78 -29.89
C GLU A 623 -3.85 17.55 -30.81
N ARG A 624 -4.55 16.51 -30.33
CA ARG A 624 -4.85 15.32 -31.14
C ARG A 624 -5.67 15.65 -32.38
N ILE A 625 -6.70 16.48 -32.22
CA ILE A 625 -7.53 16.95 -33.34
C ILE A 625 -6.69 17.71 -34.37
N ASN A 626 -5.88 18.67 -33.93
CA ASN A 626 -5.02 19.44 -34.83
C ASN A 626 -4.03 18.55 -35.58
N ARG A 627 -3.40 17.59 -34.88
CA ARG A 627 -2.47 16.63 -35.48
C ARG A 627 -3.16 15.77 -36.55
N PHE A 628 -4.38 15.32 -36.28
CA PHE A 628 -5.18 14.54 -37.22
C PHE A 628 -5.57 15.36 -38.47
N VAL A 629 -5.99 16.62 -38.30
CA VAL A 629 -6.32 17.52 -39.41
C VAL A 629 -5.10 17.78 -40.29
N GLU A 630 -3.93 18.01 -39.71
CA GLU A 630 -2.68 18.19 -40.47
C GLU A 630 -2.29 16.92 -41.24
N GLN A 631 -2.45 15.74 -40.63
CA GLN A 631 -2.23 14.45 -41.31
C GLN A 631 -3.19 14.27 -42.49
N GLN A 632 -4.47 14.62 -42.35
CA GLN A 632 -5.43 14.55 -43.46
C GLN A 632 -5.06 15.50 -44.61
N LYS A 633 -4.66 16.75 -44.31
CA LYS A 633 -4.23 17.70 -45.34
C LYS A 633 -3.01 17.19 -46.10
N LEU A 634 -2.03 16.61 -45.40
CA LEU A 634 -0.83 16.03 -46.00
C LEU A 634 -1.19 14.83 -46.90
N ALA A 635 -2.06 13.94 -46.42
CA ALA A 635 -2.53 12.79 -47.21
C ALA A 635 -3.31 13.22 -48.47
N GLN A 636 -4.18 14.23 -48.36
CA GLN A 636 -4.89 14.79 -49.51
C GLN A 636 -3.95 15.44 -50.52
N ALA A 637 -2.95 16.20 -50.05
CA ALA A 637 -1.95 16.82 -50.93
C ALA A 637 -1.10 15.75 -51.66
N GLN A 638 -0.72 14.66 -50.97
CA GLN A 638 0.00 13.54 -51.57
C GLN A 638 -0.85 12.79 -52.60
N ALA A 639 -2.13 12.52 -52.30
CA ALA A 639 -3.05 11.89 -53.23
C ALA A 639 -3.30 12.74 -54.49
N GLN A 640 -3.43 14.06 -54.33
CA GLN A 640 -3.56 15.00 -55.45
C GLN A 640 -2.27 15.04 -56.31
N ALA A 641 -1.09 15.04 -55.69
CA ALA A 641 0.18 15.00 -56.40
C ALA A 641 0.37 13.68 -57.20
N GLN A 642 -0.06 12.54 -56.63
CA GLN A 642 -0.02 11.23 -57.29
C GLN A 642 -1.02 11.13 -58.46
N ALA A 643 -2.22 11.68 -58.30
CA ALA A 643 -3.22 11.74 -59.38
C ALA A 643 -2.75 12.63 -60.55
N GLN A 644 -2.02 13.71 -60.27
CA GLN A 644 -1.43 14.57 -61.30
C GLN A 644 -0.26 13.92 -62.04
N THR A 645 0.51 13.04 -61.39
CA THR A 645 1.60 12.30 -62.05
C THR A 645 1.09 11.14 -62.91
N GLN A 646 -0.05 10.53 -62.58
CA GLN A 646 -0.68 9.49 -63.42
C GLN A 646 -1.42 10.02 -64.65
N ASN A 647 -1.83 11.29 -64.66
CA ASN A 647 -2.56 11.92 -65.78
C ASN A 647 -1.67 12.70 -66.76
N GLN A 648 -0.33 12.61 -66.66
CA GLN A 648 0.55 13.18 -67.70
C GLN A 648 0.55 12.26 -68.95
N PRO A 649 0.24 12.78 -70.16
CA PRO A 649 0.31 11.97 -71.37
C PRO A 649 1.75 11.54 -71.62
N LEU A 650 1.98 10.24 -71.87
CA LEU A 650 3.25 9.75 -72.40
C LEU A 650 3.58 10.51 -73.70
N GLN A 651 4.52 11.46 -73.63
CA GLN A 651 5.13 12.00 -74.84
C GLN A 651 5.92 10.87 -75.52
N SER A 652 5.51 10.56 -76.74
CA SER A 652 6.14 9.56 -77.60
C SER A 652 7.61 9.93 -77.88
N PRO A 653 8.54 8.95 -77.89
CA PRO A 653 9.94 9.23 -78.14
C PRO A 653 10.13 9.57 -79.64
N SER A 654 10.77 10.71 -79.89
CA SER A 654 11.16 11.18 -81.23
C SER A 654 12.25 10.25 -81.82
N PRO A 655 12.24 9.96 -83.14
CA PRO A 655 13.10 8.93 -83.73
C PRO A 655 14.55 9.38 -83.84
N ALA A 656 15.45 8.41 -83.63
CA ALA A 656 16.89 8.54 -83.61
C ALA A 656 17.47 9.07 -84.94
N ASN A 657 18.39 10.05 -84.82
CA ASN A 657 19.35 10.38 -85.86
C ASN A 657 20.42 9.27 -85.92
N ALA A 658 20.48 8.58 -87.06
CA ALA A 658 21.61 7.76 -87.46
C ALA A 658 22.52 8.59 -88.37
N VAL A 659 23.78 8.83 -87.98
CA VAL A 659 24.92 9.06 -88.91
C VAL A 659 26.24 8.62 -88.24
N ASP A 660 26.89 7.65 -88.90
CA ASP A 660 28.32 7.30 -89.04
C ASP A 660 29.36 7.58 -87.94
N SER A 661 30.00 6.53 -87.42
CA SER A 661 31.28 5.96 -87.92
C SER A 661 31.77 4.84 -87.02
#